data_AF-A0A3D9LAR4-F1
#
_entry.id   AF-A0A3D9LAR4-F1
#
_cell.length_a   1.000
_cell.length_b   1.000
_cell.length_c   1.000
_cell.angle_alpha   90.00
_cell.angle_beta   90.00
_cell.angle_gamma   90.00
#
_symmetry.space_group_name_H-M   'P 1'
#
loop_
_entity.id
_entity.type
_entity.pdbx_description
1 polymer ?
#
loop_
_entity_poly.entity_id
_entity_poly.type
_entity_poly.pdbx_seq_one_letter_code
_entity_poly.pdbx_strand_id
1 'polypeptide(L)'
;MRVVLYDGIQETHVASSLERALRSRGHEVYNTGRFGSGYLFRDTDELLPSIASHLDLITDFRPDLVLVFRPASAPYPVLQALRGTGAVVAAWLSDDPVLFKDSYGPVIDLYDLILHCGNESVLRFYEQRFGRPTGVNFPFWTDHAAFPAVYGRHEPESTVMFLGNMVGPVRRARYEQLAAMGHSVRVYGRMEADPAGMGGGFLDSDAEVAEAGGRARVALNIPQFFSAYRGQPTWFPGLEDLGHFDLPSRVVQYAAMGLPVVSVVPGSPRSPAFPEMEVCGSIEEADRWITDMLDSGGLSALAARTLDRFDHSFSAAARVQALEALLQDDSWRSLDAAERTVWFLQFDGRTVPDGSVAPVAPVTAEIRDAPDTRDTPLAAERAGDVLLAYRYPPRRFDATDVIRRELEDWGRLAAVWIPEDNDDDGLRSLLASLEGGPVRYLVLADGLRLSAREADAARDAGLSTVCLLSEETFSPSDAARYDLVVRIGPAPADRVNLLGPAKNALHTPAVVESAFLAAVQRRTAQPHDSSDAWTGLTVIRSDDGSEAGTGAGASADPVADSLGHVFTGPARDLTTRDLATRDVAAGDLKDAGPDELVGALSGTAVYLQPAGSGRQRSHAPVTPYAVCAGPMVLTSRHPANRFDDVWSDWLLKIGSAEEAALKLDRLSGASRVAGVAESSKVADAEGRGRLLDARRQLDDWFRRADAHRAIGRVNGSADLGVLGNPGSPGDPADLPSPLTAGADRMVLLDHRYPVEPAAFEWAAGEYVALGLSYTGADLVRGMRVLQGDRVLAETRFPAGSTQAVDLIATGAPDPAREPVSVELLGDPAHRLHRMTRVRLRMGVHRGTWLASATSAPGLAIHLLPRPVSPAGPPRLQHHPGPPERRHP
;
A
#
# COMPACT_ATOMS: atom_id res chain seq x y z
N MET A 1 3.78 20.69 -6.75
CA MET A 1 2.47 20.00 -6.83
C MET A 1 2.45 18.89 -5.80
N ARG A 2 1.27 18.62 -5.25
CA ARG A 2 0.95 17.49 -4.39
C ARG A 2 0.22 16.47 -5.25
N VAL A 3 0.81 15.29 -5.45
CA VAL A 3 0.31 14.26 -6.37
C VAL A 3 -0.07 13.03 -5.58
N VAL A 4 -1.27 12.51 -5.85
CA VAL A 4 -1.71 11.20 -5.35
C VAL A 4 -1.60 10.17 -6.45
N LEU A 5 -0.94 9.05 -6.16
CA LEU A 5 -0.98 7.84 -6.97
C LEU A 5 -1.97 6.90 -6.30
N TYR A 6 -3.17 6.77 -6.90
CA TYR A 6 -4.31 6.06 -6.31
C TYR A 6 -4.48 4.65 -6.90
N ASP A 7 -4.52 3.66 -6.00
CA ASP A 7 -4.36 2.23 -6.27
C ASP A 7 -3.03 1.90 -7.00
N GLY A 8 -2.79 0.63 -7.28
CA GLY A 8 -1.68 0.17 -8.11
C GLY A 8 -2.12 -0.95 -9.05
N ILE A 9 -1.26 -1.34 -9.97
CA ILE A 9 -1.44 -2.54 -10.80
C ILE A 9 -0.56 -3.69 -10.30
N GLN A 10 -0.48 -4.80 -11.04
CA GLN A 10 0.35 -5.93 -10.64
C GLN A 10 1.84 -5.60 -10.75
N GLU A 11 2.20 -4.78 -11.73
CA GLU A 11 3.53 -4.24 -12.00
C GLU A 11 3.85 -3.11 -11.01
N THR A 12 4.28 -3.48 -9.80
CA THR A 12 4.56 -2.53 -8.69
C THR A 12 5.62 -1.48 -9.04
N HIS A 13 6.54 -1.79 -9.95
CA HIS A 13 7.54 -0.83 -10.44
C HIS A 13 6.93 0.40 -11.12
N VAL A 14 5.75 0.29 -11.71
CA VAL A 14 5.14 1.40 -12.46
C VAL A 14 4.83 2.58 -11.54
N ALA A 15 4.05 2.35 -10.47
CA ALA A 15 3.75 3.41 -9.50
C ALA A 15 5.01 3.86 -8.74
N SER A 16 5.87 2.91 -8.34
CA SER A 16 7.08 3.19 -7.55
C SER A 16 8.11 4.05 -8.31
N SER A 17 8.32 3.78 -9.60
CA SER A 17 9.22 4.57 -10.45
C SER A 17 8.66 5.97 -10.72
N LEU A 18 7.34 6.10 -10.91
CA LEU A 18 6.71 7.41 -11.07
C LEU A 18 6.82 8.24 -9.79
N GLU A 19 6.60 7.64 -8.61
CA GLU A 19 6.77 8.30 -7.31
C GLU A 19 8.19 8.83 -7.13
N ARG A 20 9.20 8.02 -7.41
CA ARG A 20 10.61 8.46 -7.36
C ARG A 20 10.88 9.61 -8.32
N ALA A 21 10.42 9.49 -9.57
CA ALA A 21 10.61 10.54 -10.58
C ALA A 21 9.91 11.85 -10.18
N LEU A 22 8.68 11.79 -9.68
CA LEU A 22 7.93 12.95 -9.22
C LEU A 22 8.66 13.65 -8.05
N ARG A 23 9.10 12.88 -7.05
CA ARG A 23 9.87 13.42 -5.92
C ARG A 23 11.18 14.04 -6.34
N SER A 24 11.89 13.43 -7.30
CA SER A 24 13.15 13.98 -7.82
C SER A 24 12.98 15.36 -8.48
N ARG A 25 11.77 15.68 -8.93
CA ARG A 25 11.39 16.98 -9.52
C ARG A 25 10.76 17.93 -8.51
N GLY A 26 10.78 17.60 -7.21
CA GLY A 26 10.29 18.46 -6.13
C GLY A 26 8.78 18.39 -5.89
N HIS A 27 8.08 17.38 -6.43
CA HIS A 27 6.68 17.15 -6.07
C HIS A 27 6.56 16.40 -4.74
N GLU A 28 5.52 16.71 -3.98
CA GLU A 28 5.09 15.89 -2.86
C GLU A 28 4.22 14.76 -3.41
N VAL A 29 4.48 13.52 -3.02
CA VAL A 29 3.77 12.36 -3.56
C VAL A 29 3.23 11.50 -2.44
N TYR A 30 1.93 11.22 -2.53
CA TYR A 30 1.23 10.24 -1.71
C TYR A 30 0.80 9.05 -2.58
N ASN A 31 1.46 7.92 -2.39
CA ASN A 31 1.14 6.68 -3.09
C ASN A 31 0.33 5.79 -2.16
N THR A 32 -0.90 5.44 -2.55
CA THR A 32 -1.78 4.62 -1.71
C THR A 32 -1.38 3.14 -1.69
N GLY A 33 -0.49 2.72 -2.60
CA GLY A 33 -0.24 1.32 -2.88
C GLY A 33 -1.46 0.65 -3.52
N ARG A 34 -1.45 -0.69 -3.53
CA ARG A 34 -2.46 -1.51 -4.20
C ARG A 34 -3.58 -1.94 -3.24
N PHE A 35 -4.83 -1.59 -3.53
CA PHE A 35 -5.98 -1.98 -2.69
C PHE A 35 -6.41 -3.44 -2.90
N GLY A 36 -6.15 -4.02 -4.08
CA GLY A 36 -6.52 -5.40 -4.37
C GLY A 36 -6.19 -5.86 -5.78
N SER A 37 -6.77 -6.99 -6.17
CA SER A 37 -6.66 -7.57 -7.51
C SER A 37 -8.05 -7.73 -8.13
N GLY A 38 -8.23 -7.30 -9.37
CA GLY A 38 -9.51 -7.41 -10.09
C GLY A 38 -9.71 -6.22 -11.03
N TYR A 39 -10.58 -6.38 -12.03
CA TYR A 39 -10.82 -5.39 -13.07
C TYR A 39 -12.28 -4.88 -13.13
N LEU A 40 -13.17 -5.53 -12.37
CA LEU A 40 -14.56 -5.13 -12.20
C LEU A 40 -14.69 -4.13 -11.04
N PHE A 41 -15.65 -3.20 -11.15
CA PHE A 41 -16.04 -2.38 -10.01
C PHE A 41 -16.42 -3.31 -8.86
N ARG A 42 -15.75 -3.15 -7.73
CA ARG A 42 -16.10 -3.89 -6.52
C ARG A 42 -17.39 -3.30 -5.95
N ASP A 43 -18.14 -4.13 -5.23
CA ASP A 43 -19.25 -3.61 -4.44
C ASP A 43 -18.72 -2.50 -3.52
N THR A 44 -19.40 -1.36 -3.56
CA THR A 44 -19.00 -0.16 -2.82
C THR A 44 -19.00 -0.45 -1.32
N ASP A 45 -19.87 -1.36 -0.87
CA ASP A 45 -20.02 -1.81 0.52
C ASP A 45 -18.79 -2.58 1.02
N GLU A 46 -18.11 -3.34 0.14
CA GLU A 46 -16.86 -4.04 0.46
C GLU A 46 -15.63 -3.13 0.31
N LEU A 47 -15.65 -2.22 -0.66
CA LEU A 47 -14.49 -1.42 -1.02
C LEU A 47 -14.31 -0.23 -0.06
N LEU A 48 -15.37 0.54 0.22
CA LEU A 48 -15.27 1.79 0.98
C LEU A 48 -14.61 1.61 2.36
N PRO A 49 -14.97 0.60 3.18
CA PRO A 49 -14.30 0.42 4.47
C PRO A 49 -12.79 0.19 4.34
N SER A 50 -12.34 -0.42 3.24
CA SER A 50 -10.92 -0.71 3.00
C SER A 50 -10.12 0.49 2.46
N ILE A 51 -10.78 1.53 1.97
CA ILE A 51 -10.14 2.72 1.39
C ILE A 51 -10.50 4.02 2.12
N ALA A 52 -11.42 4.01 3.08
CA ALA A 52 -11.90 5.20 3.79
C ALA A 52 -10.76 5.99 4.43
N SER A 53 -9.84 5.31 5.12
CA SER A 53 -8.66 5.96 5.70
C SER A 53 -7.79 6.63 4.64
N HIS A 54 -7.66 6.02 3.46
CA HIS A 54 -6.95 6.65 2.35
C HIS A 54 -7.68 7.88 1.82
N LEU A 55 -9.00 7.89 1.75
CA LEU A 55 -9.77 9.05 1.31
C LEU A 55 -9.64 10.23 2.28
N ASP A 56 -9.63 9.97 3.58
CA ASP A 56 -9.39 10.99 4.60
C ASP A 56 -7.97 11.56 4.45
N LEU A 57 -6.96 10.68 4.34
CA LEU A 57 -5.57 11.08 4.11
C LEU A 57 -5.38 11.85 2.80
N ILE A 58 -6.08 11.48 1.73
CA ILE A 58 -6.05 12.21 0.45
C ILE A 58 -6.65 13.60 0.62
N THR A 59 -7.75 13.72 1.35
CA THR A 59 -8.39 15.00 1.63
C THR A 59 -7.46 15.92 2.43
N ASP A 60 -6.81 15.40 3.47
CA ASP A 60 -5.83 16.14 4.27
C ASP A 60 -4.57 16.47 3.47
N PHE A 61 -4.19 15.57 2.56
CA PHE A 61 -3.08 15.78 1.63
C PHE A 61 -3.40 16.81 0.53
N ARG A 62 -4.63 17.33 0.42
CA ARG A 62 -5.06 18.40 -0.54
C ARG A 62 -4.29 18.36 -1.88
N PRO A 63 -4.45 17.28 -2.66
CA PRO A 63 -3.71 17.12 -3.90
C PRO A 63 -4.06 18.17 -4.95
N ASP A 64 -3.10 18.42 -5.84
CA ASP A 64 -3.32 19.12 -7.11
C ASP A 64 -3.72 18.12 -8.22
N LEU A 65 -3.20 16.89 -8.14
CA LEU A 65 -3.45 15.79 -9.08
C LEU A 65 -3.72 14.50 -8.32
N VAL A 66 -4.76 13.76 -8.73
CA VAL A 66 -4.98 12.35 -8.38
C VAL A 66 -4.90 11.51 -9.64
N LEU A 67 -3.90 10.62 -9.73
CA LEU A 67 -3.76 9.67 -10.83
C LEU A 67 -4.26 8.29 -10.40
N VAL A 68 -5.36 7.84 -10.99
CA VAL A 68 -6.00 6.55 -10.72
C VAL A 68 -5.45 5.48 -11.66
N PHE A 69 -4.71 4.51 -11.11
CA PHE A 69 -4.09 3.41 -11.87
C PHE A 69 -5.08 2.32 -12.27
N ARG A 70 -6.20 2.22 -11.55
CA ARG A 70 -7.25 1.25 -11.82
C ARG A 70 -8.62 1.88 -11.65
N PRO A 71 -9.30 2.30 -12.73
CA PRO A 71 -10.63 2.91 -12.67
C PRO A 71 -11.66 2.12 -11.87
N ALA A 72 -11.60 0.78 -11.93
CA ALA A 72 -12.45 -0.12 -11.15
C ALA A 72 -12.36 0.04 -9.61
N SER A 73 -11.28 0.63 -9.10
CA SER A 73 -11.05 0.93 -7.67
C SER A 73 -11.57 2.31 -7.24
N ALA A 74 -12.07 3.10 -8.19
CA ALA A 74 -12.67 4.40 -7.97
C ALA A 74 -14.10 4.42 -8.52
N PRO A 75 -15.04 3.63 -7.95
CA PRO A 75 -16.46 3.74 -8.30
C PRO A 75 -16.98 5.15 -7.99
N TYR A 76 -18.16 5.47 -8.49
CA TYR A 76 -18.71 6.83 -8.47
C TYR A 76 -18.60 7.56 -7.10
N PRO A 77 -18.94 6.97 -5.93
CA PRO A 77 -18.80 7.66 -4.64
C PRO A 77 -17.35 8.01 -4.28
N VAL A 78 -16.42 7.12 -4.61
CA VAL A 78 -14.98 7.33 -4.41
C VAL A 78 -14.49 8.44 -5.34
N LEU A 79 -14.87 8.38 -6.61
CA LEU A 79 -14.50 9.40 -7.58
C LEU A 79 -15.05 10.78 -7.20
N GLN A 80 -16.27 10.85 -6.67
CA GLN A 80 -16.82 12.09 -6.10
C GLN A 80 -16.01 12.60 -4.91
N ALA A 81 -15.56 11.72 -4.01
CA ALA A 81 -14.70 12.09 -2.89
C ALA A 81 -13.35 12.64 -3.38
N LEU A 82 -12.70 11.96 -4.33
CA LEU A 82 -11.45 12.41 -4.94
C LEU A 82 -11.61 13.78 -5.61
N ARG A 83 -12.68 13.97 -6.40
CA ARG A 83 -13.00 15.28 -7.01
C ARG A 83 -13.33 16.36 -5.97
N GLY A 84 -13.91 15.97 -4.84
CA GLY A 84 -14.23 16.85 -3.72
C GLY A 84 -13.01 17.55 -3.11
N THR A 85 -11.80 17.02 -3.33
CA THR A 85 -10.54 17.66 -2.93
C THR A 85 -10.18 18.89 -3.75
N GLY A 86 -10.80 19.07 -4.93
CA GLY A 86 -10.46 20.12 -5.90
C GLY A 86 -9.30 19.78 -6.84
N ALA A 87 -8.70 18.59 -6.70
CA ALA A 87 -7.65 18.11 -7.60
C ALA A 87 -8.16 17.81 -9.01
N VAL A 88 -7.25 17.88 -9.98
CA VAL A 88 -7.45 17.23 -11.30
C VAL A 88 -7.43 15.73 -11.08
N VAL A 89 -8.45 15.01 -11.55
CA VAL A 89 -8.51 13.54 -11.43
C VAL A 89 -8.27 12.90 -12.78
N ALA A 90 -7.14 12.20 -12.91
CA ALA A 90 -6.72 11.50 -14.11
C ALA A 90 -6.90 9.98 -13.96
N ALA A 91 -7.21 9.27 -15.05
CA ALA A 91 -7.20 7.81 -15.10
C ALA A 91 -6.17 7.31 -16.10
N TRP A 92 -5.40 6.29 -15.70
CA TRP A 92 -4.54 5.54 -16.61
C TRP A 92 -5.15 4.17 -16.94
N LEU A 93 -5.29 3.89 -18.23
CA LEU A 93 -5.94 2.69 -18.75
C LEU A 93 -4.86 1.68 -19.14
N SER A 94 -4.39 0.87 -18.19
CA SER A 94 -3.27 -0.06 -18.41
C SER A 94 -3.58 -1.26 -19.30
N ASP A 95 -4.84 -1.74 -19.30
CA ASP A 95 -5.34 -2.85 -20.14
C ASP A 95 -6.20 -2.34 -21.31
N ASP A 96 -5.88 -1.17 -21.85
CA ASP A 96 -6.66 -0.51 -22.89
C ASP A 96 -6.64 -1.31 -24.22
N PRO A 97 -7.78 -1.62 -24.86
CA PRO A 97 -9.19 -1.33 -24.53
C PRO A 97 -9.95 -2.51 -23.95
N VAL A 98 -9.26 -3.56 -23.49
CA VAL A 98 -9.87 -4.83 -23.06
C VAL A 98 -10.92 -4.62 -21.97
N LEU A 99 -10.70 -3.68 -21.04
CA LEU A 99 -11.64 -3.40 -19.96
C LEU A 99 -12.68 -2.31 -20.30
N PHE A 100 -12.83 -1.98 -21.59
CA PHE A 100 -13.72 -0.92 -22.05
C PHE A 100 -15.15 -1.07 -21.55
N LYS A 101 -15.76 -2.25 -21.72
CA LYS A 101 -17.14 -2.49 -21.30
C LYS A 101 -17.31 -2.58 -19.78
N ASP A 102 -16.27 -3.06 -19.09
CA ASP A 102 -16.35 -3.44 -17.69
C ASP A 102 -16.11 -2.26 -16.76
N SER A 103 -15.04 -1.49 -17.01
CA SER A 103 -14.63 -0.43 -16.08
C SER A 103 -14.08 0.86 -16.69
N TYR A 104 -13.80 0.93 -18.00
CA TYR A 104 -13.27 2.18 -18.59
C TYR A 104 -14.38 3.04 -19.21
N GLY A 105 -15.13 2.48 -20.17
CA GLY A 105 -16.17 3.18 -20.91
C GLY A 105 -17.22 3.88 -20.03
N PRO A 106 -17.74 3.24 -18.96
CA PRO A 106 -18.75 3.85 -18.10
C PRO A 106 -18.31 5.10 -17.32
N VAL A 107 -17.01 5.33 -17.16
CA VAL A 107 -16.47 6.36 -16.25
C VAL A 107 -15.57 7.39 -16.91
N ILE A 108 -15.28 7.26 -18.21
CA ILE A 108 -14.37 8.18 -18.92
C ILE A 108 -14.76 9.65 -18.77
N ASP A 109 -16.05 9.98 -18.87
CA ASP A 109 -16.52 11.36 -18.75
C ASP A 109 -16.47 11.90 -17.32
N LEU A 110 -16.11 11.06 -16.34
CA LEU A 110 -15.99 11.44 -14.94
C LEU A 110 -14.56 11.80 -14.53
N TYR A 111 -13.57 11.56 -15.40
CA TYR A 111 -12.19 11.97 -15.21
C TYR A 111 -11.91 13.25 -16.01
N ASP A 112 -11.01 14.09 -15.48
CA ASP A 112 -10.61 15.32 -16.15
C ASP A 112 -9.56 15.05 -17.25
N LEU A 113 -8.74 14.00 -17.06
CA LEU A 113 -7.73 13.53 -18.00
C LEU A 113 -7.75 11.99 -18.15
N ILE A 114 -7.65 11.50 -19.38
CA ILE A 114 -7.49 10.06 -19.68
C ILE A 114 -6.11 9.83 -20.28
N LEU A 115 -5.40 8.85 -19.73
CA LEU A 115 -4.10 8.39 -20.19
C LEU A 115 -4.28 6.99 -20.77
N HIS A 116 -4.32 6.88 -22.10
CA HIS A 116 -4.53 5.61 -22.81
C HIS A 116 -3.25 4.78 -22.85
N CYS A 117 -3.35 3.45 -22.88
CA CYS A 117 -2.22 2.57 -23.19
C CYS A 117 -2.52 1.81 -24.48
N GLY A 118 -2.65 2.56 -25.58
CA GLY A 118 -3.18 2.04 -26.85
C GLY A 118 -2.59 2.73 -28.07
N ASN A 119 -2.63 2.02 -29.20
CA ASN A 119 -2.22 2.56 -30.49
C ASN A 119 -3.30 3.48 -31.09
N GLU A 120 -3.05 3.97 -32.30
CA GLU A 120 -3.97 4.84 -33.04
C GLU A 120 -5.37 4.23 -33.18
N SER A 121 -5.49 2.93 -33.47
CA SER A 121 -6.78 2.26 -33.62
C SER A 121 -7.58 2.29 -32.31
N VAL A 122 -6.91 2.14 -31.16
CA VAL A 122 -7.54 2.24 -29.84
C VAL A 122 -8.02 3.68 -29.59
N LEU A 123 -7.17 4.69 -29.79
CA LEU A 123 -7.57 6.09 -29.59
C LEU A 123 -8.76 6.48 -30.50
N ARG A 124 -8.71 6.08 -31.78
CA ARG A 124 -9.83 6.29 -32.73
C ARG A 124 -11.11 5.61 -32.28
N PHE A 125 -11.03 4.41 -31.71
CA PHE A 125 -12.19 3.71 -31.16
C PHE A 125 -12.89 4.52 -30.07
N TYR A 126 -12.12 5.11 -29.14
CA TYR A 126 -12.68 6.02 -28.14
C TYR A 126 -13.28 7.28 -28.77
N GLU A 127 -12.57 7.92 -29.68
CA GLU A 127 -13.06 9.13 -30.36
C GLU A 127 -14.37 8.90 -31.11
N GLN A 128 -14.50 7.78 -31.81
CA GLN A 128 -15.74 7.41 -32.49
C GLN A 128 -16.88 7.17 -31.50
N ARG A 129 -16.58 6.64 -30.31
CA ARG A 129 -17.57 6.31 -29.30
C ARG A 129 -18.07 7.54 -28.52
N PHE A 130 -17.19 8.49 -28.26
CA PHE A 130 -17.45 9.69 -27.45
C PHE A 130 -17.63 10.97 -28.28
N GLY A 131 -17.32 10.94 -29.57
CA GLY A 131 -17.45 12.07 -30.50
C GLY A 131 -16.40 13.18 -30.29
N ARG A 132 -15.33 12.90 -29.53
CA ARG A 132 -14.25 13.85 -29.20
C ARG A 132 -12.97 13.09 -28.80
N PRO A 133 -11.79 13.74 -28.87
CA PRO A 133 -10.60 13.27 -28.17
C PRO A 133 -10.85 13.04 -26.68
N THR A 134 -10.48 11.84 -26.21
CA THR A 134 -10.63 11.44 -24.80
C THR A 134 -9.35 11.61 -24.00
N GLY A 135 -8.19 11.44 -24.63
CA GLY A 135 -6.89 11.46 -23.97
C GLY A 135 -5.74 11.22 -24.94
N VAL A 136 -4.52 11.13 -24.42
CA VAL A 136 -3.29 10.82 -25.18
C VAL A 136 -2.80 9.40 -24.88
N ASN A 137 -1.97 8.84 -25.75
CA ASN A 137 -1.25 7.61 -25.42
C ASN A 137 -0.17 7.88 -24.37
N PHE A 138 -0.11 7.02 -23.38
CA PHE A 138 0.73 7.07 -22.20
C PHE A 138 1.18 5.63 -21.88
N PRO A 139 2.13 5.10 -22.68
CA PRO A 139 2.54 3.71 -22.54
C PRO A 139 3.25 3.47 -21.21
N PHE A 140 3.39 2.18 -20.86
CA PHE A 140 4.14 1.74 -19.68
C PHE A 140 5.50 2.44 -19.55
N TRP A 141 5.97 2.51 -18.31
CA TRP A 141 7.24 3.12 -17.95
C TRP A 141 7.87 2.35 -16.79
N THR A 142 9.16 2.62 -16.58
CA THR A 142 9.90 2.20 -15.39
C THR A 142 11.10 3.11 -15.18
N ASP A 143 12.02 2.77 -14.27
CA ASP A 143 13.29 3.45 -14.11
C ASP A 143 14.43 2.43 -13.92
N HIS A 144 15.67 2.94 -13.84
CA HIS A 144 16.85 2.11 -13.60
C HIS A 144 17.04 1.65 -12.16
N ALA A 145 16.23 2.14 -11.22
CA ALA A 145 16.20 1.57 -9.88
C ALA A 145 15.48 0.22 -9.88
N ALA A 146 14.40 0.08 -10.67
CA ALA A 146 13.72 -1.20 -10.86
C ALA A 146 14.45 -2.10 -11.89
N PHE A 147 14.81 -1.56 -13.06
CA PHE A 147 15.46 -2.32 -14.13
C PHE A 147 16.73 -1.60 -14.63
N PRO A 148 17.90 -1.92 -14.05
CA PRO A 148 19.16 -1.34 -14.50
C PRO A 148 19.53 -1.84 -15.91
N ALA A 149 20.34 -1.08 -16.64
CA ALA A 149 20.89 -1.50 -17.93
C ALA A 149 21.87 -2.67 -17.76
N VAL A 150 21.50 -3.87 -18.20
CA VAL A 150 22.21 -5.14 -17.91
C VAL A 150 22.76 -5.85 -19.13
N TYR A 151 22.45 -5.39 -20.35
CA TYR A 151 22.93 -6.03 -21.57
C TYR A 151 24.46 -6.21 -21.59
N GLY A 152 24.91 -7.44 -21.85
CA GLY A 152 26.32 -7.78 -21.94
C GLY A 152 27.09 -7.81 -20.61
N ARG A 153 26.40 -7.71 -19.46
CA ARG A 153 27.04 -7.80 -18.13
C ARG A 153 27.49 -9.21 -17.76
N HIS A 154 26.86 -10.23 -18.32
CA HIS A 154 27.18 -11.64 -18.04
C HIS A 154 27.38 -12.42 -19.33
N GLU A 155 28.12 -13.53 -19.22
CA GLU A 155 28.17 -14.54 -20.28
C GLU A 155 26.75 -15.05 -20.55
N PRO A 156 26.27 -15.05 -21.82
CA PRO A 156 24.90 -15.44 -22.12
C PRO A 156 24.63 -16.93 -21.88
N GLU A 157 23.56 -17.24 -21.16
CA GLU A 157 23.04 -18.61 -20.98
C GLU A 157 22.04 -19.01 -22.06
N SER A 158 21.47 -18.02 -22.74
CA SER A 158 20.54 -18.19 -23.84
C SER A 158 20.72 -17.09 -24.86
N THR A 159 20.45 -17.41 -26.12
CA THR A 159 20.35 -16.38 -27.16
C THR A 159 19.12 -15.52 -26.92
N VAL A 160 17.97 -16.16 -26.67
CA VAL A 160 16.66 -15.52 -26.60
C VAL A 160 16.04 -15.66 -25.22
N MET A 161 15.59 -14.54 -24.65
CA MET A 161 14.78 -14.50 -23.44
C MET A 161 13.33 -14.17 -23.76
N PHE A 162 12.40 -14.85 -23.10
CA PHE A 162 10.98 -14.55 -23.15
C PHE A 162 10.38 -14.47 -21.73
N LEU A 163 9.85 -13.31 -21.36
CA LEU A 163 9.06 -13.11 -20.15
C LEU A 163 7.58 -13.38 -20.44
N GLY A 164 7.01 -14.44 -19.87
CA GLY A 164 5.57 -14.65 -19.92
C GLY A 164 5.12 -16.06 -19.56
N ASN A 165 3.91 -16.14 -19.00
CA ASN A 165 3.29 -17.42 -18.62
C ASN A 165 2.89 -18.25 -19.84
N MET A 166 3.14 -19.57 -19.76
CA MET A 166 2.82 -20.58 -20.78
C MET A 166 1.63 -21.50 -20.41
N VAL A 167 0.93 -21.21 -19.30
CA VAL A 167 -0.19 -22.03 -18.78
C VAL A 167 -1.49 -21.77 -19.54
N GLY A 168 -2.07 -22.78 -20.19
CA GLY A 168 -3.37 -22.72 -20.87
C GLY A 168 -3.31 -22.87 -22.41
N PRO A 169 -4.45 -23.08 -23.09
CA PRO A 169 -4.49 -23.52 -24.49
C PRO A 169 -3.87 -22.53 -25.49
N VAL A 170 -4.18 -21.23 -25.38
CA VAL A 170 -3.57 -20.17 -26.22
C VAL A 170 -2.06 -20.09 -26.02
N ARG A 171 -1.59 -20.45 -24.82
CA ARG A 171 -0.20 -20.35 -24.42
C ARG A 171 0.61 -21.59 -24.79
N ARG A 172 -0.02 -22.75 -25.04
CA ARG A 172 0.61 -23.93 -25.64
C ARG A 172 1.10 -23.67 -27.06
N ALA A 173 0.29 -23.02 -27.90
CA ALA A 173 0.70 -22.63 -29.25
C ALA A 173 1.93 -21.71 -29.23
N ARG A 174 1.99 -20.80 -28.26
CA ARG A 174 3.18 -19.95 -28.04
C ARG A 174 4.40 -20.75 -27.62
N TYR A 175 4.24 -21.74 -26.74
CA TYR A 175 5.33 -22.64 -26.36
C TYR A 175 5.88 -23.39 -27.57
N GLU A 176 5.01 -23.97 -28.40
CA GLU A 176 5.40 -24.68 -29.63
C GLU A 176 6.14 -23.77 -30.61
N GLN A 177 5.67 -22.52 -30.77
CA GLN A 177 6.35 -21.49 -31.55
C GLN A 177 7.77 -21.22 -31.05
N LEU A 178 7.95 -21.02 -29.74
CA LEU A 178 9.28 -20.77 -29.17
C LEU A 178 10.19 -22.00 -29.25
N ALA A 179 9.64 -23.21 -29.06
CA ALA A 179 10.38 -24.47 -29.18
C ALA A 179 10.86 -24.75 -30.61
N ALA A 180 10.26 -24.12 -31.62
CA ALA A 180 10.65 -24.27 -33.02
C ALA A 180 11.82 -23.37 -33.45
N MET A 181 12.28 -22.46 -32.58
CA MET A 181 13.44 -21.60 -32.87
C MET A 181 14.73 -22.42 -32.99
N GLY A 182 15.62 -22.03 -33.92
CA GLY A 182 16.96 -22.61 -34.03
C GLY A 182 17.90 -22.11 -32.92
N HIS A 183 17.60 -20.95 -32.35
CA HIS A 183 18.33 -20.37 -31.22
C HIS A 183 17.90 -20.92 -29.87
N SER A 184 18.81 -20.90 -28.89
CA SER A 184 18.47 -21.27 -27.51
C SER A 184 17.52 -20.26 -26.88
N VAL A 185 16.35 -20.72 -26.44
CA VAL A 185 15.31 -19.91 -25.80
C VAL A 185 15.21 -20.23 -24.32
N ARG A 186 15.12 -19.19 -23.48
CA ARG A 186 14.78 -19.29 -22.07
C ARG A 186 13.46 -18.56 -21.79
N VAL A 187 12.48 -19.31 -21.28
CA VAL A 187 11.15 -18.82 -20.92
C VAL A 187 11.06 -18.64 -19.41
N TYR A 188 10.78 -17.41 -18.98
CA TYR A 188 10.58 -17.07 -17.59
C TYR A 188 9.09 -16.78 -17.31
N GLY A 189 8.49 -17.60 -16.47
CA GLY A 189 7.06 -17.59 -16.20
C GLY A 189 6.55 -18.97 -15.82
N ARG A 190 5.25 -19.06 -15.51
CA ARG A 190 4.62 -20.35 -15.18
C ARG A 190 4.55 -21.25 -16.41
N MET A 191 4.94 -22.51 -16.27
CA MET A 191 4.83 -23.57 -17.30
C MET A 191 4.18 -24.81 -16.69
N GLU A 192 3.30 -25.48 -17.43
CA GLU A 192 2.71 -26.76 -17.00
C GLU A 192 3.62 -27.95 -17.33
N ALA A 193 4.25 -27.91 -18.49
CA ALA A 193 5.20 -28.91 -18.98
C ALA A 193 6.30 -28.21 -19.77
N ASP A 194 7.52 -28.75 -19.72
CA ASP A 194 8.67 -28.20 -20.44
C ASP A 194 9.43 -29.30 -21.23
N PRO A 195 8.81 -29.90 -22.25
CA PRO A 195 9.45 -30.96 -23.04
C PRO A 195 10.71 -30.51 -23.82
N ALA A 196 10.83 -29.22 -24.15
CA ALA A 196 11.97 -28.66 -24.85
C ALA A 196 13.08 -28.12 -23.93
N GLY A 197 12.91 -28.19 -22.59
CA GLY A 197 13.90 -27.71 -21.63
C GLY A 197 14.16 -26.20 -21.67
N MET A 198 13.18 -25.42 -22.12
CA MET A 198 13.30 -23.95 -22.27
C MET A 198 13.02 -23.21 -20.97
N GLY A 199 12.60 -23.90 -19.91
CA GLY A 199 12.20 -23.27 -18.67
C GLY A 199 13.35 -22.57 -17.95
N GLY A 200 13.12 -21.32 -17.56
CA GLY A 200 13.99 -20.52 -16.69
C GLY A 200 13.43 -20.34 -15.28
N GLY A 201 12.31 -20.98 -14.95
CA GLY A 201 11.56 -20.76 -13.71
C GLY A 201 10.76 -19.46 -13.72
N PHE A 202 10.06 -19.18 -12.62
CA PHE A 202 9.30 -17.94 -12.44
C PHE A 202 10.15 -16.91 -11.69
N LEU A 203 10.11 -15.67 -12.15
CA LEU A 203 10.87 -14.57 -11.57
C LEU A 203 9.95 -13.75 -10.65
N ASP A 204 10.31 -13.66 -9.37
CA ASP A 204 9.46 -13.11 -8.31
C ASP A 204 9.75 -11.64 -7.98
N SER A 205 10.84 -11.07 -8.48
CA SER A 205 11.24 -9.67 -8.27
C SER A 205 11.79 -9.01 -9.55
N ASP A 206 11.79 -7.68 -9.58
CA ASP A 206 12.41 -6.91 -10.67
C ASP A 206 13.92 -7.22 -10.78
N ALA A 207 14.58 -7.48 -9.65
CA ALA A 207 16.00 -7.87 -9.61
C ALA A 207 16.24 -9.23 -10.28
N GLU A 208 15.40 -10.24 -10.03
CA GLU A 208 15.48 -11.54 -10.72
C GLU A 208 15.26 -11.39 -12.24
N VAL A 209 14.39 -10.46 -12.66
CA VAL A 209 14.18 -10.11 -14.08
C VAL A 209 15.42 -9.45 -14.70
N ALA A 210 16.01 -8.48 -14.01
CA ALA A 210 17.23 -7.80 -14.45
C ALA A 210 18.41 -8.78 -14.57
N GLU A 211 18.57 -9.69 -13.60
CA GLU A 211 19.61 -10.71 -13.64
C GLU A 211 19.42 -11.66 -14.84
N ALA A 212 18.20 -12.14 -15.08
CA ALA A 212 17.86 -12.96 -16.23
C ALA A 212 18.15 -12.23 -17.56
N GLY A 213 17.81 -10.94 -17.64
CA GLY A 213 18.10 -10.10 -18.79
C GLY A 213 19.60 -10.00 -19.08
N GLY A 214 20.42 -9.84 -18.06
CA GLY A 214 21.88 -9.75 -18.20
C GLY A 214 22.55 -11.00 -18.77
N ARG A 215 21.85 -12.15 -18.79
CA ARG A 215 22.32 -13.45 -19.32
C ARG A 215 21.71 -13.82 -20.67
N ALA A 216 21.02 -12.88 -21.33
CA ALA A 216 20.42 -13.06 -22.65
C ALA A 216 21.03 -12.13 -23.70
N ARG A 217 21.00 -12.53 -24.97
CA ARG A 217 21.47 -11.68 -26.09
C ARG A 217 20.36 -10.86 -26.74
N VAL A 218 19.15 -11.41 -26.78
CA VAL A 218 17.98 -10.79 -27.41
C VAL A 218 16.76 -11.09 -26.55
N ALA A 219 15.87 -10.12 -26.41
CA ALA A 219 14.56 -10.31 -25.82
C ALA A 219 13.49 -10.48 -26.91
N LEU A 220 12.62 -11.47 -26.75
CA LEU A 220 11.54 -11.73 -27.69
C LEU A 220 10.18 -11.38 -27.07
N ASN A 221 9.34 -10.74 -27.88
CA ASN A 221 7.95 -10.43 -27.56
C ASN A 221 7.00 -11.13 -28.54
N ILE A 222 5.93 -11.70 -28.01
CA ILE A 222 4.77 -12.17 -28.78
C ILE A 222 3.58 -11.51 -28.09
N PRO A 223 3.04 -10.41 -28.64
CA PRO A 223 2.02 -9.65 -27.96
C PRO A 223 0.75 -10.48 -27.79
N GLN A 224 -0.09 -10.06 -26.85
CA GLN A 224 -1.41 -10.63 -26.73
C GLN A 224 -2.34 -9.93 -27.72
N PHE A 225 -2.86 -10.70 -28.67
CA PHE A 225 -3.83 -10.23 -29.65
C PHE A 225 -5.21 -10.09 -29.02
N PHE A 226 -5.93 -9.02 -29.37
CA PHE A 226 -7.27 -8.77 -28.87
C PHE A 226 -8.29 -9.82 -29.35
N SER A 227 -8.03 -10.44 -30.50
CA SER A 227 -8.81 -11.60 -30.98
C SER A 227 -8.78 -12.80 -30.04
N ALA A 228 -7.72 -12.97 -29.23
CA ALA A 228 -7.60 -14.05 -28.26
C ALA A 228 -8.53 -13.89 -27.05
N TYR A 229 -9.17 -12.72 -26.90
CA TYR A 229 -10.16 -12.50 -25.85
C TYR A 229 -11.54 -13.07 -26.21
N ARG A 230 -11.80 -13.48 -27.46
CA ARG A 230 -13.10 -14.03 -27.84
C ARG A 230 -13.54 -15.16 -26.90
N GLY A 231 -14.73 -15.01 -26.32
CA GLY A 231 -15.29 -15.95 -25.33
C GLY A 231 -14.84 -15.71 -23.88
N GLN A 232 -13.96 -14.75 -23.63
CA GLN A 232 -13.63 -14.28 -22.28
C GLN A 232 -14.65 -13.24 -21.81
N PRO A 233 -14.82 -13.06 -20.48
CA PRO A 233 -15.75 -12.06 -19.92
C PRO A 233 -15.50 -10.63 -20.41
N THR A 234 -14.23 -10.28 -20.68
CA THR A 234 -13.80 -8.94 -21.09
C THR A 234 -13.97 -8.67 -22.61
N TRP A 235 -14.47 -9.63 -23.39
CA TRP A 235 -14.60 -9.45 -24.84
C TRP A 235 -15.82 -8.61 -25.23
N PHE A 236 -15.65 -7.82 -26.30
CA PHE A 236 -16.75 -7.12 -26.94
C PHE A 236 -16.64 -7.11 -28.47
N PRO A 237 -17.78 -6.98 -29.19
CA PRO A 237 -17.77 -6.86 -30.64
C PRO A 237 -16.88 -5.70 -31.11
N GLY A 238 -15.94 -6.01 -32.00
CA GLY A 238 -14.98 -5.04 -32.57
C GLY A 238 -13.64 -4.98 -31.84
N LEU A 239 -13.49 -5.63 -30.68
CA LEU A 239 -12.22 -5.68 -29.94
C LEU A 239 -11.10 -6.32 -30.79
N GLU A 240 -11.41 -7.36 -31.55
CA GLU A 240 -10.46 -8.02 -32.46
C GLU A 240 -9.88 -7.09 -33.54
N ASP A 241 -10.65 -6.09 -33.98
CA ASP A 241 -10.24 -5.16 -35.05
C ASP A 241 -9.26 -4.10 -34.55
N LEU A 242 -9.10 -3.98 -33.22
CA LEU A 242 -8.18 -3.03 -32.59
C LEU A 242 -6.73 -3.57 -32.53
N GLY A 243 -6.51 -4.82 -32.93
CA GLY A 243 -5.18 -5.42 -33.07
C GLY A 243 -4.65 -6.10 -31.82
N HIS A 244 -3.64 -5.50 -31.20
CA HIS A 244 -2.89 -6.08 -30.08
C HIS A 244 -2.30 -4.99 -29.18
N PHE A 245 -1.80 -5.38 -28.00
CA PHE A 245 -1.01 -4.48 -27.16
C PHE A 245 0.35 -4.19 -27.80
N ASP A 246 0.52 -2.98 -28.34
CA ASP A 246 1.72 -2.56 -29.09
C ASP A 246 2.98 -2.50 -28.20
N LEU A 247 2.87 -1.85 -27.04
CA LEU A 247 3.98 -1.64 -26.09
C LEU A 247 3.62 -2.15 -24.68
N PRO A 248 3.50 -3.47 -24.48
CA PRO A 248 3.19 -4.04 -23.18
C PRO A 248 4.36 -3.82 -22.20
N SER A 249 4.09 -3.86 -20.90
CA SER A 249 5.08 -3.62 -19.83
C SER A 249 6.42 -4.34 -20.06
N ARG A 250 6.40 -5.62 -20.48
CA ARG A 250 7.64 -6.40 -20.73
C ARG A 250 8.57 -5.78 -21.77
N VAL A 251 8.03 -5.15 -22.83
CA VAL A 251 8.84 -4.51 -23.87
C VAL A 251 9.58 -3.31 -23.28
N VAL A 252 8.91 -2.55 -22.42
CA VAL A 252 9.52 -1.42 -21.70
C VAL A 252 10.57 -1.90 -20.71
N GLN A 253 10.34 -3.03 -20.03
CA GLN A 253 11.34 -3.65 -19.15
C GLN A 253 12.58 -4.10 -19.93
N TYR A 254 12.41 -4.76 -21.08
CA TYR A 254 13.53 -5.13 -21.96
C TYR A 254 14.35 -3.92 -22.40
N ALA A 255 13.65 -2.84 -22.76
CA ALA A 255 14.28 -1.60 -23.18
C ALA A 255 15.07 -0.94 -22.06
N ALA A 256 14.51 -0.89 -20.84
CA ALA A 256 15.20 -0.40 -19.64
C ALA A 256 16.47 -1.20 -19.31
N MET A 257 16.43 -2.51 -19.55
CA MET A 257 17.59 -3.39 -19.41
C MET A 257 18.60 -3.25 -20.56
N GLY A 258 18.29 -2.49 -21.61
CA GLY A 258 19.11 -2.30 -22.80
C GLY A 258 19.15 -3.52 -23.73
N LEU A 259 18.19 -4.43 -23.65
CA LEU A 259 18.18 -5.64 -24.48
C LEU A 259 17.67 -5.32 -25.89
N PRO A 260 18.34 -5.78 -26.97
CA PRO A 260 17.75 -5.80 -28.30
C PRO A 260 16.40 -6.54 -28.28
N VAL A 261 15.35 -5.93 -28.85
CA VAL A 261 13.99 -6.47 -28.82
C VAL A 261 13.53 -6.87 -30.22
N VAL A 262 13.03 -8.09 -30.35
CA VAL A 262 12.29 -8.58 -31.53
C VAL A 262 10.87 -8.95 -31.13
N SER A 263 9.89 -8.52 -31.92
CA SER A 263 8.47 -8.77 -31.69
C SER A 263 7.89 -9.55 -32.86
N VAL A 264 7.14 -10.63 -32.60
CA VAL A 264 6.49 -11.44 -33.63
C VAL A 264 5.03 -11.04 -33.75
N VAL A 265 4.71 -10.29 -34.80
CA VAL A 265 3.39 -9.71 -35.05
C VAL A 265 3.01 -9.87 -36.53
N PRO A 266 2.25 -10.92 -36.90
CA PRO A 266 1.89 -11.18 -38.29
C PRO A 266 1.20 -9.98 -38.96
N GLY A 267 1.74 -9.54 -40.10
CA GLY A 267 1.14 -8.51 -40.95
C GLY A 267 1.12 -7.10 -40.36
N SER A 268 1.81 -6.86 -39.24
CA SER A 268 1.85 -5.53 -38.59
C SER A 268 3.13 -4.76 -38.98
N PRO A 269 3.03 -3.43 -39.19
CA PRO A 269 4.20 -2.59 -39.39
C PRO A 269 4.98 -2.43 -38.07
N ARG A 270 6.19 -1.87 -38.17
CA ARG A 270 6.94 -1.42 -36.99
C ARG A 270 6.18 -0.32 -36.25
N SER A 271 6.23 -0.35 -34.92
CA SER A 271 5.65 0.72 -34.11
C SER A 271 6.42 2.03 -34.34
N PRO A 272 5.76 3.14 -34.69
CA PRO A 272 6.43 4.43 -34.86
C PRO A 272 7.00 4.95 -33.53
N ALA A 273 6.46 4.48 -32.41
CA ALA A 273 6.91 4.84 -31.07
C ALA A 273 8.19 4.12 -30.63
N PHE A 274 8.53 2.98 -31.25
CA PHE A 274 9.71 2.21 -30.90
C PHE A 274 10.37 1.57 -32.14
N PRO A 275 10.97 2.39 -33.04
CA PRO A 275 11.54 1.91 -34.30
C PRO A 275 12.76 0.98 -34.12
N GLU A 276 13.42 1.02 -32.96
CA GLU A 276 14.51 0.12 -32.61
C GLU A 276 14.02 -1.31 -32.30
N MET A 277 12.72 -1.53 -32.05
CA MET A 277 12.15 -2.86 -31.93
C MET A 277 11.91 -3.45 -33.33
N GLU A 278 12.54 -4.58 -33.63
CA GLU A 278 12.25 -5.30 -34.88
C GLU A 278 10.87 -5.95 -34.81
N VAL A 279 10.10 -5.89 -35.90
CA VAL A 279 8.80 -6.56 -36.01
C VAL A 279 8.86 -7.57 -37.13
N CYS A 280 8.72 -8.85 -36.77
CA CYS A 280 8.72 -9.98 -37.68
C CYS A 280 7.32 -10.56 -37.83
N GLY A 281 6.98 -11.09 -38.99
CA GLY A 281 5.69 -11.72 -39.25
C GLY A 281 5.57 -13.15 -38.71
N SER A 282 6.69 -13.82 -38.44
CA SER A 282 6.72 -15.18 -37.90
C SER A 282 7.95 -15.43 -37.00
N ILE A 283 7.97 -16.59 -36.33
CA ILE A 283 9.11 -17.03 -35.53
C ILE A 283 10.34 -17.29 -36.41
N GLU A 284 10.15 -17.88 -37.59
CA GLU A 284 11.22 -18.19 -38.53
C GLU A 284 11.85 -16.90 -39.09
N GLU A 285 11.06 -15.84 -39.25
CA GLU A 285 11.57 -14.50 -39.58
C GLU A 285 12.38 -13.91 -38.43
N ALA A 286 11.91 -14.03 -37.18
CA ALA A 286 12.65 -13.58 -36.02
C ALA A 286 13.97 -14.34 -35.84
N ASP A 287 13.96 -15.67 -36.02
CA ASP A 287 15.14 -16.53 -35.90
C ASP A 287 16.22 -16.18 -36.95
N ARG A 288 15.80 -15.92 -38.19
CA ARG A 288 16.70 -15.42 -39.25
C ARG A 288 17.27 -14.05 -38.92
N TRP A 289 16.44 -13.11 -38.48
CA TRP A 289 16.90 -11.78 -38.10
C TRP A 289 17.91 -11.83 -36.94
N ILE A 290 17.67 -12.68 -35.93
CA ILE A 290 18.61 -12.88 -34.82
C ILE A 290 19.95 -13.41 -35.35
N THR A 291 19.93 -14.37 -36.27
CA THR A 291 21.13 -14.92 -36.91
C THR A 291 21.92 -13.82 -37.63
N ASP A 292 21.25 -13.02 -38.48
CA ASP A 292 21.88 -11.92 -39.21
C ASP A 292 22.51 -10.87 -38.27
N MET A 293 21.85 -10.58 -37.14
CA MET A 293 22.35 -9.63 -36.13
C MET A 293 23.53 -10.18 -35.32
N LEU A 294 23.56 -11.48 -35.07
CA LEU A 294 24.70 -12.16 -34.44
C LEU A 294 25.91 -12.18 -35.38
N ASP A 295 25.70 -12.58 -36.63
CA ASP A 295 26.76 -12.71 -37.64
C ASP A 295 27.38 -11.35 -38.01
N SER A 296 26.57 -10.30 -38.05
CA SER A 296 27.03 -8.93 -38.30
C SER A 296 27.64 -8.24 -37.07
N GLY A 297 27.49 -8.81 -35.87
CA GLY A 297 27.85 -8.15 -34.62
C GLY A 297 27.01 -6.91 -34.28
N GLY A 298 25.84 -6.75 -34.91
CA GLY A 298 25.01 -5.54 -34.80
C GLY A 298 24.27 -5.39 -33.45
N LEU A 299 24.20 -6.45 -32.65
CA LEU A 299 23.37 -6.46 -31.42
C LEU A 299 23.79 -5.42 -30.40
N SER A 300 25.09 -5.20 -30.17
CA SER A 300 25.55 -4.21 -29.17
C SER A 300 25.19 -2.77 -29.56
N ALA A 301 25.26 -2.45 -30.86
CA ALA A 301 24.84 -1.14 -31.34
C ALA A 301 23.32 -0.97 -31.25
N LEU A 302 22.55 -2.04 -31.47
CA LEU A 302 21.10 -2.01 -31.30
C LEU A 302 20.71 -1.84 -29.83
N ALA A 303 21.33 -2.61 -28.93
CA ALA A 303 21.17 -2.51 -27.48
C ALA A 303 21.34 -1.07 -26.97
N ALA A 304 22.41 -0.39 -27.41
CA ALA A 304 22.68 0.99 -27.04
C ALA A 304 21.58 1.96 -27.51
N ARG A 305 21.06 1.78 -28.74
CA ARG A 305 19.94 2.60 -29.24
C ARG A 305 18.62 2.30 -28.53
N THR A 306 18.37 1.03 -28.21
CA THR A 306 17.20 0.61 -27.43
C THR A 306 17.21 1.27 -26.04
N LEU A 307 18.36 1.26 -25.37
CA LEU A 307 18.52 1.93 -24.08
C LEU A 307 18.35 3.44 -24.20
N ASP A 308 18.96 4.07 -25.20
CA ASP A 308 18.81 5.51 -25.46
C ASP A 308 17.35 5.92 -25.70
N ARG A 309 16.61 5.12 -26.49
CA ARG A 309 15.17 5.30 -26.70
C ARG A 309 14.39 5.19 -25.40
N PHE A 310 14.74 4.23 -24.54
CA PHE A 310 14.10 4.06 -23.25
C PHE A 310 14.30 5.29 -22.37
N ASP A 311 15.56 5.70 -22.17
CA ASP A 311 15.93 6.84 -21.32
C ASP A 311 15.23 8.11 -21.76
N HIS A 312 15.18 8.31 -23.08
CA HIS A 312 14.49 9.42 -23.71
C HIS A 312 12.99 9.37 -23.44
N SER A 313 12.26 8.35 -23.92
CA SER A 313 10.79 8.44 -24.06
C SER A 313 9.97 7.48 -23.19
N PHE A 314 10.58 6.49 -22.55
CA PHE A 314 9.88 5.44 -21.80
C PHE A 314 10.24 5.39 -20.31
N SER A 315 11.17 6.23 -19.86
CA SER A 315 11.51 6.37 -18.46
C SER A 315 10.40 7.07 -17.66
N ALA A 316 10.34 6.77 -16.36
CA ALA A 316 9.43 7.44 -15.43
C ALA A 316 9.64 8.96 -15.42
N ALA A 317 10.88 9.43 -15.61
CA ALA A 317 11.20 10.85 -15.72
C ALA A 317 10.52 11.51 -16.93
N ALA A 318 10.51 10.85 -18.10
CA ALA A 318 9.79 11.32 -19.27
C ALA A 318 8.27 11.38 -19.03
N ARG A 319 7.72 10.40 -18.29
CA ARG A 319 6.29 10.39 -17.91
C ARG A 319 5.91 11.53 -16.98
N VAL A 320 6.78 11.91 -16.05
CA VAL A 320 6.52 13.09 -15.21
C VAL A 320 6.45 14.37 -16.05
N GLN A 321 7.39 14.56 -16.98
CA GLN A 321 7.35 15.71 -17.88
C GLN A 321 6.08 15.73 -18.75
N ALA A 322 5.66 14.57 -19.24
CA ALA A 322 4.41 14.42 -19.97
C ALA A 322 3.19 14.79 -19.11
N LEU A 323 3.14 14.35 -17.84
CA LEU A 323 2.07 14.72 -16.91
C LEU A 323 2.05 16.22 -16.60
N GLU A 324 3.21 16.81 -16.34
CA GLU A 324 3.34 18.26 -16.12
C GLU A 324 2.81 19.04 -17.32
N ALA A 325 3.15 18.63 -18.55
CA ALA A 325 2.68 19.27 -19.77
C ALA A 325 1.16 19.14 -19.95
N LEU A 326 0.57 17.97 -19.70
CA LEU A 326 -0.88 17.76 -19.76
C LEU A 326 -1.65 18.65 -18.76
N LEU A 327 -1.05 18.95 -17.60
CA LEU A 327 -1.68 19.82 -16.60
C LEU A 327 -1.56 21.31 -16.91
N GLN A 328 -0.62 21.69 -17.79
CA GLN A 328 -0.37 23.09 -18.15
C GLN A 328 -1.05 23.51 -19.45
N ASP A 329 -1.22 22.57 -20.40
CA ASP A 329 -1.69 22.88 -21.74
C ASP A 329 -2.62 21.77 -22.30
N ASP A 330 -3.72 22.22 -22.90
CA ASP A 330 -4.74 21.39 -23.54
C ASP A 330 -4.52 21.25 -25.07
N SER A 331 -3.39 21.71 -25.62
CA SER A 331 -3.07 21.64 -27.06
C SER A 331 -3.17 20.23 -27.64
N TRP A 332 -2.95 19.19 -26.83
CA TRP A 332 -3.11 17.78 -27.20
C TRP A 332 -4.52 17.44 -27.72
N ARG A 333 -5.54 18.21 -27.33
CA ARG A 333 -6.92 18.04 -27.80
C ARG A 333 -7.09 18.41 -29.27
N SER A 334 -6.20 19.24 -29.82
CA SER A 334 -6.24 19.65 -31.23
C SER A 334 -5.59 18.65 -32.18
N LEU A 335 -4.79 17.73 -31.63
CA LEU A 335 -4.10 16.69 -32.39
C LEU A 335 -5.09 15.67 -32.96
N ASP A 336 -4.70 14.88 -33.93
CA ASP A 336 -5.44 13.68 -34.32
C ASP A 336 -5.01 12.45 -33.49
N ALA A 337 -5.68 11.32 -33.71
CA ALA A 337 -5.37 10.08 -32.99
C ALA A 337 -3.94 9.57 -33.26
N ALA A 338 -3.40 9.79 -34.47
CA ALA A 338 -2.06 9.36 -34.86
C ALA A 338 -1.01 10.20 -34.12
N GLU A 339 -1.18 11.51 -34.11
CA GLU A 339 -0.33 12.46 -33.37
C GLU A 339 -0.37 12.18 -31.86
N ARG A 340 -1.55 11.94 -31.28
CA ARG A 340 -1.70 11.57 -29.86
C ARG A 340 -1.09 10.22 -29.50
N THR A 341 -0.96 9.31 -30.46
CA THR A 341 -0.34 7.99 -30.23
C THR A 341 1.15 8.12 -29.93
N VAL A 342 1.82 9.11 -30.53
CA VAL A 342 3.26 9.35 -30.39
C VAL A 342 3.59 10.62 -29.59
N TRP A 343 2.58 11.31 -29.05
CA TRP A 343 2.73 12.58 -28.32
C TRP A 343 3.74 12.51 -27.17
N PHE A 344 3.84 11.37 -26.50
CA PHE A 344 4.77 11.18 -25.38
C PHE A 344 6.27 11.18 -25.81
N LEU A 345 6.57 11.01 -27.10
CA LEU A 345 7.96 10.92 -27.59
C LEU A 345 8.73 12.24 -27.49
N GLN A 346 8.05 13.37 -27.33
CA GLN A 346 8.70 14.69 -27.24
C GLN A 346 9.34 14.99 -25.87
N PHE A 347 9.06 14.16 -24.85
CA PHE A 347 9.57 14.35 -23.50
C PHE A 347 10.85 13.55 -23.32
N ASP A 348 11.92 14.20 -22.88
CA ASP A 348 13.25 13.59 -22.71
C ASP A 348 13.56 13.36 -21.23
N GLY A 349 13.43 12.11 -20.78
CA GLY A 349 13.69 11.72 -19.40
C GLY A 349 15.14 11.89 -18.94
N ARG A 350 16.09 12.12 -19.85
CA ARG A 350 17.51 12.40 -19.52
C ARG A 350 17.73 13.84 -19.06
N THR A 351 16.76 14.72 -19.28
CA THR A 351 16.87 16.11 -18.83
C THR A 351 16.65 16.19 -17.32
N VAL A 352 17.75 16.35 -16.58
CA VAL A 352 17.72 16.58 -15.14
C VAL A 352 17.36 18.05 -14.90
N PRO A 353 16.42 18.39 -14.00
CA PRO A 353 16.25 19.77 -13.55
C PRO A 353 17.54 20.24 -12.88
N ASP A 354 17.93 21.51 -13.03
CA ASP A 354 19.12 22.14 -12.39
C ASP A 354 19.02 22.26 -10.83
N GLY A 355 18.53 21.23 -10.14
CA GLY A 355 18.37 21.16 -8.69
C GLY A 355 19.33 20.16 -8.03
N SER A 356 20.40 20.65 -7.41
CA SER A 356 21.32 19.90 -6.56
C SER A 356 20.60 19.23 -5.37
N VAL A 357 20.67 17.90 -5.26
CA VAL A 357 20.27 17.14 -4.05
C VAL A 357 21.54 16.63 -3.34
N ALA A 358 21.70 16.95 -2.06
CA ALA A 358 22.87 16.60 -1.26
C ALA A 358 22.80 15.17 -0.66
N PRO A 359 23.94 14.47 -0.50
CA PRO A 359 23.98 13.12 0.08
C PRO A 359 24.15 13.14 1.61
N VAL A 360 23.53 12.16 2.30
CA VAL A 360 23.66 11.94 3.76
C VAL A 360 24.61 10.77 4.02
N ALA A 361 25.60 10.94 4.92
CA ALA A 361 26.65 9.97 5.24
C ALA A 361 26.43 9.23 6.59
N PRO A 362 27.01 8.02 6.79
CA PRO A 362 26.84 7.22 8.01
C PRO A 362 27.99 7.36 9.03
N VAL A 363 27.71 7.06 10.32
CA VAL A 363 28.67 7.11 11.46
C VAL A 363 28.73 5.73 12.15
N THR A 364 29.92 5.30 12.58
CA THR A 364 30.23 4.08 13.38
C THR A 364 30.90 4.43 14.73
N ALA A 365 30.74 3.57 15.76
CA ALA A 365 31.54 3.55 17.00
C ALA A 365 31.61 2.14 17.64
N GLU A 366 32.70 1.86 18.38
CA GLU A 366 33.16 0.56 18.95
C GLU A 366 32.70 0.27 20.40
N ILE A 367 32.80 -1.03 20.78
CA ILE A 367 32.21 -1.78 21.91
C ILE A 367 33.21 -2.02 23.08
N ARG A 368 32.74 -2.20 24.34
CA ARG A 368 33.40 -3.03 25.39
C ARG A 368 32.42 -3.72 26.37
N ASP A 369 32.83 -4.91 26.83
CA ASP A 369 32.08 -6.03 27.46
C ASP A 369 32.06 -6.16 29.02
N ALA A 370 31.17 -7.05 29.49
CA ALA A 370 31.21 -7.99 30.66
C ALA A 370 30.24 -7.73 31.85
N PRO A 371 29.93 -8.72 32.72
CA PRO A 371 29.22 -10.00 32.47
C PRO A 371 28.10 -10.38 33.50
N ASP A 372 27.15 -11.19 33.02
CA ASP A 372 26.32 -12.31 33.58
C ASP A 372 25.90 -12.42 35.08
N THR A 373 24.59 -12.60 35.33
CA THR A 373 23.99 -13.68 36.18
C THR A 373 22.45 -13.61 36.25
N ARG A 374 21.80 -14.79 36.16
CA ARG A 374 20.37 -15.03 35.87
C ARG A 374 19.43 -15.28 37.07
N ASP A 375 18.15 -14.99 36.80
CA ASP A 375 16.87 -15.61 37.18
C ASP A 375 16.44 -15.80 38.64
N THR A 376 15.56 -14.89 39.11
CA THR A 376 14.24 -15.19 39.73
C THR A 376 13.44 -13.88 39.90
N PRO A 377 12.09 -13.91 40.05
CA PRO A 377 11.22 -12.76 39.79
C PRO A 377 11.46 -11.65 40.81
N LEU A 378 12.19 -10.62 40.37
CA LEU A 378 12.47 -9.46 41.19
C LEU A 378 11.33 -8.47 41.05
N ALA A 379 10.72 -8.12 42.19
CA ALA A 379 10.15 -6.80 42.40
C ALA A 379 11.08 -5.73 41.79
N ALA A 380 10.52 -4.62 41.32
CA ALA A 380 11.16 -3.54 40.55
C ALA A 380 12.38 -2.81 41.19
N GLU A 381 13.23 -3.51 41.95
CA GLU A 381 14.39 -3.00 42.68
C GLU A 381 15.73 -3.16 41.95
N ARG A 382 15.81 -3.91 40.83
CA ARG A 382 16.96 -3.83 39.92
C ARG A 382 16.64 -2.86 38.77
N ALA A 383 16.91 -1.60 39.07
CA ALA A 383 16.78 -0.40 38.27
C ALA A 383 17.54 -0.46 36.92
N GLY A 384 16.97 -1.14 35.93
CA GLY A 384 17.23 -0.82 34.52
C GLY A 384 16.65 0.55 34.17
N ASP A 385 17.26 1.28 33.24
CA ASP A 385 16.71 2.55 32.75
C ASP A 385 15.63 2.35 31.66
N VAL A 386 15.33 1.11 31.29
CA VAL A 386 14.27 0.72 30.35
C VAL A 386 13.28 -0.21 31.04
N LEU A 387 11.99 0.13 30.97
CA LEU A 387 10.90 -0.75 31.36
C LEU A 387 10.19 -1.30 30.12
N LEU A 388 10.17 -2.62 29.94
CA LEU A 388 9.37 -3.29 28.91
C LEU A 388 8.10 -3.85 29.54
N ALA A 389 6.94 -3.35 29.12
CA ALA A 389 5.64 -3.86 29.50
C ALA A 389 4.97 -4.55 28.31
N TYR A 390 4.40 -5.74 28.54
CA TYR A 390 3.68 -6.51 27.53
C TYR A 390 2.46 -7.23 28.11
N ARG A 391 1.45 -7.47 27.27
CA ARG A 391 0.19 -8.14 27.69
C ARG A 391 0.28 -9.66 27.66
N TYR A 392 0.96 -10.21 26.65
CA TYR A 392 1.08 -11.64 26.45
C TYR A 392 2.51 -12.08 26.66
N PRO A 393 2.76 -13.26 27.27
CA PRO A 393 4.10 -13.81 27.35
C PRO A 393 4.70 -13.89 25.93
N PRO A 394 5.85 -13.25 25.68
CA PRO A 394 6.41 -13.18 24.34
C PRO A 394 6.91 -14.57 23.91
N ARG A 395 6.65 -14.98 22.67
CA ARG A 395 7.12 -16.26 22.14
C ARG A 395 8.49 -16.10 21.53
N ARG A 396 9.27 -17.18 21.48
CA ARG A 396 10.59 -17.16 20.83
C ARG A 396 10.47 -16.65 19.38
N PHE A 397 11.38 -15.77 19.00
CA PHE A 397 11.46 -15.09 17.70
C PHE A 397 10.43 -13.97 17.47
N ASP A 398 9.47 -13.78 18.38
CA ASP A 398 8.63 -12.59 18.35
C ASP A 398 9.48 -11.36 18.69
N ALA A 399 9.16 -10.22 18.08
CA ALA A 399 9.93 -8.99 18.28
C ALA A 399 10.03 -8.59 19.77
N THR A 400 8.97 -8.80 20.55
CA THR A 400 8.98 -8.55 21.99
C THR A 400 9.97 -9.45 22.72
N ASP A 401 10.08 -10.75 22.37
CA ASP A 401 11.06 -11.66 22.97
C ASP A 401 12.49 -11.23 22.62
N VAL A 402 12.74 -10.87 21.36
CA VAL A 402 14.05 -10.38 20.91
C VAL A 402 14.46 -9.13 21.67
N ILE A 403 13.57 -8.14 21.78
CA ILE A 403 13.82 -6.89 22.49
C ILE A 403 14.04 -7.13 23.98
N ARG A 404 13.23 -8.01 24.60
CA ARG A 404 13.41 -8.41 26.00
C ARG A 404 14.81 -8.99 26.21
N ARG A 405 15.20 -9.99 25.43
CA ARG A 405 16.52 -10.63 25.54
C ARG A 405 17.67 -9.66 25.28
N GLU A 406 17.55 -8.81 24.28
CA GLU A 406 18.57 -7.81 23.97
C GLU A 406 18.74 -6.81 25.13
N LEU A 407 17.65 -6.34 25.74
CA LEU A 407 17.69 -5.43 26.87
C LEU A 407 18.19 -6.13 28.16
N GLU A 408 17.91 -7.42 28.34
CA GLU A 408 18.48 -8.26 29.40
C GLU A 408 20.00 -8.41 29.24
N ASP A 409 20.44 -8.79 28.04
CA ASP A 409 21.86 -8.93 27.69
C ASP A 409 22.61 -7.58 27.82
N TRP A 410 21.91 -6.48 27.60
CA TRP A 410 22.43 -5.13 27.82
C TRP A 410 22.40 -4.68 29.29
N GLY A 411 21.75 -5.42 30.17
CA GLY A 411 21.61 -5.05 31.58
C GLY A 411 20.79 -3.78 31.82
N ARG A 412 19.90 -3.43 30.88
CA ARG A 412 19.06 -2.20 30.93
C ARG A 412 17.60 -2.49 31.30
N LEU A 413 17.21 -3.76 31.37
CA LEU A 413 15.81 -4.15 31.46
C LEU A 413 15.29 -4.22 32.90
N ALA A 414 14.15 -3.58 33.12
CA ALA A 414 13.09 -4.06 34.00
C ALA A 414 11.93 -4.54 33.10
N ALA A 415 11.46 -5.77 33.23
CA ALA A 415 10.33 -6.29 32.45
C ALA A 415 9.13 -6.58 33.35
N VAL A 416 7.93 -6.19 32.89
CA VAL A 416 6.69 -6.39 33.63
C VAL A 416 5.63 -6.96 32.71
N TRP A 417 5.09 -8.11 33.11
CA TRP A 417 3.93 -8.70 32.45
C TRP A 417 2.64 -8.16 33.09
N ILE A 418 1.73 -7.62 32.27
CA ILE A 418 0.45 -7.06 32.72
C ILE A 418 -0.71 -7.90 32.17
N PRO A 419 -1.25 -8.85 32.96
CA PRO A 419 -2.35 -9.71 32.53
C PRO A 419 -3.70 -8.98 32.42
N GLU A 420 -4.62 -9.56 31.64
CA GLU A 420 -5.91 -8.99 31.23
C GLU A 420 -6.93 -8.78 32.37
N ASP A 421 -6.77 -9.52 33.49
CA ASP A 421 -7.70 -9.49 34.63
C ASP A 421 -7.48 -8.29 35.59
N ASN A 422 -6.50 -7.43 35.34
CA ASN A 422 -6.39 -6.16 36.04
C ASN A 422 -7.24 -5.12 35.31
N ASP A 423 -8.26 -4.60 36.00
CA ASP A 423 -9.04 -3.42 35.60
C ASP A 423 -8.12 -2.29 35.05
N ASP A 424 -8.69 -1.32 34.32
CA ASP A 424 -8.08 -0.12 33.70
C ASP A 424 -7.06 0.69 34.55
N ASP A 425 -6.76 0.28 35.79
CA ASP A 425 -5.80 0.84 36.74
C ASP A 425 -4.42 0.14 36.77
N GLY A 426 -4.22 -0.97 36.05
CA GLY A 426 -2.94 -1.72 36.06
C GLY A 426 -1.73 -0.91 35.58
N LEU A 427 -1.87 -0.19 34.46
CA LEU A 427 -0.81 0.66 33.91
C LEU A 427 -0.61 1.95 34.71
N ARG A 428 -1.67 2.53 35.27
CA ARG A 428 -1.55 3.68 36.19
C ARG A 428 -0.74 3.35 37.45
N SER A 429 -1.03 2.21 38.07
CA SER A 429 -0.33 1.79 39.28
C SER A 429 1.15 1.58 39.00
N LEU A 430 1.47 1.00 37.84
CA LEU A 430 2.83 0.88 37.35
C LEU A 430 3.47 2.26 37.15
N LEU A 431 2.86 3.17 36.39
CA LEU A 431 3.39 4.51 36.14
C LEU A 431 3.66 5.31 37.42
N ALA A 432 2.75 5.25 38.39
CA ALA A 432 2.93 5.89 39.70
C ALA A 432 4.15 5.35 40.46
N SER A 433 4.47 4.06 40.31
CA SER A 433 5.66 3.46 40.92
C SER A 433 6.99 3.88 40.26
N LEU A 434 6.93 4.41 39.04
CA LEU A 434 8.10 4.84 38.27
C LEU A 434 8.45 6.31 38.49
N GLU A 435 7.56 7.09 39.11
CA GLU A 435 7.76 8.51 39.35
C GLU A 435 8.98 8.75 40.25
N GLY A 436 9.94 9.54 39.78
CA GLY A 436 11.21 9.78 40.48
C GLY A 436 12.16 8.57 40.51
N GLY A 437 11.81 7.49 39.80
CA GLY A 437 12.61 6.29 39.65
C GLY A 437 13.72 6.42 38.60
N PRO A 438 14.56 5.37 38.48
CA PRO A 438 15.68 5.31 37.53
C PRO A 438 15.26 4.96 36.11
N VAL A 439 14.01 4.52 35.91
CA VAL A 439 13.47 4.20 34.59
C VAL A 439 13.33 5.48 33.77
N ARG A 440 13.86 5.44 32.55
CA ARG A 440 13.87 6.56 31.63
C ARG A 440 13.04 6.29 30.38
N TYR A 441 12.95 5.03 29.95
CA TYR A 441 12.17 4.60 28.80
C TYR A 441 11.08 3.62 29.21
N LEU A 442 9.86 3.82 28.69
CA LEU A 442 8.76 2.88 28.80
C LEU A 442 8.46 2.31 27.41
N VAL A 443 8.72 1.02 27.21
CA VAL A 443 8.43 0.29 25.98
C VAL A 443 7.18 -0.55 26.19
N LEU A 444 6.17 -0.36 25.34
CA LEU A 444 4.87 -1.04 25.42
C LEU A 444 4.72 -1.95 24.21
N ALA A 445 4.42 -3.23 24.43
CA ALA A 445 4.29 -4.23 23.38
C ALA A 445 3.01 -5.07 23.53
N ASP A 446 2.69 -5.82 22.47
CA ASP A 446 1.66 -6.86 22.45
C ASP A 446 0.28 -6.38 22.94
N GLY A 447 -0.24 -5.30 22.36
CA GLY A 447 -1.61 -4.83 22.61
C GLY A 447 -1.77 -3.92 23.81
N LEU A 448 -0.69 -3.63 24.56
CA LEU A 448 -0.73 -2.61 25.60
C LEU A 448 -0.78 -1.21 24.99
N ARG A 449 -1.71 -0.40 25.48
CA ARG A 449 -1.92 0.98 25.03
C ARG A 449 -2.09 1.91 26.22
N LEU A 450 -1.55 3.13 26.10
CA LEU A 450 -1.81 4.23 27.01
C LEU A 450 -3.15 4.88 26.67
N SER A 451 -3.96 5.10 27.68
CA SER A 451 -5.00 6.13 27.67
C SER A 451 -4.36 7.52 27.66
N ALA A 452 -5.13 8.57 27.35
CA ALA A 452 -4.65 9.95 27.39
C ALA A 452 -4.06 10.32 28.76
N ARG A 453 -4.72 9.92 29.84
CA ARG A 453 -4.26 10.19 31.22
C ARG A 453 -2.98 9.47 31.57
N GLU A 454 -2.80 8.24 31.10
CA GLU A 454 -1.57 7.47 31.34
C GLU A 454 -0.40 8.02 30.51
N ALA A 455 -0.67 8.52 29.30
CA ALA A 455 0.32 9.24 28.52
C ALA A 455 0.78 10.53 29.22
N ASP A 456 -0.15 11.29 29.79
CA ASP A 456 0.18 12.48 30.60
C ASP A 456 1.01 12.08 31.83
N ALA A 457 0.58 11.06 32.58
CA ALA A 457 1.31 10.56 33.74
C ALA A 457 2.73 10.06 33.40
N ALA A 458 2.91 9.37 32.27
CA ALA A 458 4.22 8.95 31.81
C ALA A 458 5.14 10.15 31.49
N ARG A 459 4.58 11.22 30.88
CA ARG A 459 5.33 12.46 30.60
C ARG A 459 5.70 13.21 31.87
N ASP A 460 4.80 13.27 32.84
CA ASP A 460 5.00 13.89 34.15
C ASP A 460 6.07 13.16 34.96
N ALA A 461 6.03 11.82 34.96
CA ALA A 461 7.08 10.95 35.52
C ALA A 461 8.42 11.09 34.78
N GLY A 462 8.44 11.79 33.65
CA GLY A 462 9.65 12.06 32.90
C GLY A 462 10.14 10.85 32.09
N LEU A 463 9.22 10.00 31.63
CA LEU A 463 9.51 8.85 30.79
C LEU A 463 9.47 9.24 29.30
N SER A 464 10.32 8.61 28.51
CA SER A 464 10.20 8.60 27.04
C SER A 464 9.48 7.31 26.63
N THR A 465 8.38 7.44 25.91
CA THR A 465 7.44 6.33 25.64
C THR A 465 7.59 5.78 24.23
N VAL A 466 7.74 4.46 24.11
CA VAL A 466 7.86 3.73 22.85
C VAL A 466 6.76 2.69 22.75
N CYS A 467 5.95 2.70 21.69
CA CYS A 467 4.93 1.68 21.44
C CYS A 467 5.37 0.76 20.30
N LEU A 468 5.40 -0.54 20.54
CA LEU A 468 5.73 -1.57 19.55
C LEU A 468 4.44 -2.15 18.97
N LEU A 469 4.33 -2.12 17.63
CA LEU A 469 3.20 -2.63 16.89
C LEU A 469 3.61 -3.85 16.06
N SER A 470 2.93 -4.97 16.28
CA SER A 470 3.08 -6.20 15.49
C SER A 470 2.04 -6.26 14.37
N GLU A 471 0.78 -6.57 14.70
CA GLU A 471 -0.31 -6.76 13.72
C GLU A 471 -1.52 -5.83 13.92
N GLU A 472 -1.47 -4.98 14.93
CA GLU A 472 -2.63 -4.21 15.36
C GLU A 472 -2.88 -2.95 14.53
N THR A 473 -4.16 -2.60 14.37
CA THR A 473 -4.58 -1.30 13.83
C THR A 473 -4.35 -0.21 14.87
N PHE A 474 -3.92 0.96 14.40
CA PHE A 474 -3.54 2.06 15.29
C PHE A 474 -3.86 3.39 14.62
N SER A 475 -4.48 4.31 15.36
CA SER A 475 -4.93 5.59 14.83
C SER A 475 -3.88 6.70 15.03
N PRO A 476 -3.92 7.79 14.23
CA PRO A 476 -3.03 8.93 14.45
C PRO A 476 -3.20 9.60 15.83
N SER A 477 -4.42 9.60 16.38
CA SER A 477 -4.69 10.13 17.72
C SER A 477 -4.15 9.23 18.84
N ASP A 478 -4.08 7.92 18.61
CA ASP A 478 -3.35 7.01 19.50
C ASP A 478 -1.83 7.25 19.41
N ALA A 479 -1.28 7.48 18.21
CA ALA A 479 0.14 7.76 18.02
C ALA A 479 0.64 9.01 18.73
N ALA A 480 -0.20 10.05 18.84
CA ALA A 480 0.13 11.26 19.59
C ALA A 480 0.34 11.02 21.10
N ARG A 481 -0.06 9.86 21.63
CA ARG A 481 0.14 9.51 23.05
C ARG A 481 1.56 9.04 23.38
N TYR A 482 2.38 8.76 22.36
CA TYR A 482 3.71 8.20 22.53
C TYR A 482 4.78 9.14 21.99
N ASP A 483 6.01 9.02 22.47
CA ASP A 483 7.15 9.75 21.91
C ASP A 483 7.70 9.07 20.65
N LEU A 484 7.52 7.75 20.54
CA LEU A 484 7.82 6.99 19.34
C LEU A 484 6.86 5.80 19.18
N VAL A 485 6.38 5.57 17.97
CA VAL A 485 5.63 4.36 17.59
C VAL A 485 6.48 3.57 16.61
N VAL A 486 6.78 2.32 16.92
CA VAL A 486 7.61 1.44 16.10
C VAL A 486 6.79 0.26 15.62
N ARG A 487 6.62 0.14 14.31
CA ARG A 487 6.04 -1.06 13.71
C ARG A 487 7.14 -2.03 13.32
N ILE A 488 7.01 -3.29 13.75
CA ILE A 488 7.95 -4.36 13.45
C ILE A 488 7.24 -5.43 12.64
N GLY A 489 7.73 -5.72 11.43
CA GLY A 489 7.21 -6.81 10.60
C GLY A 489 7.01 -6.45 9.12
N PRO A 490 6.59 -7.42 8.28
CA PRO A 490 6.64 -7.31 6.82
C PRO A 490 5.55 -6.43 6.19
N ALA A 491 4.60 -5.87 6.94
CA ALA A 491 3.45 -5.14 6.38
C ALA A 491 3.76 -3.64 6.13
N PRO A 492 3.91 -3.19 4.87
CA PRO A 492 4.14 -1.79 4.51
C PRO A 492 2.86 -0.94 4.48
N ALA A 493 1.65 -1.51 4.40
CA ALA A 493 0.43 -0.72 4.19
C ALA A 493 0.01 0.17 5.37
N ASP A 494 0.48 -0.14 6.57
CA ASP A 494 0.31 0.77 7.71
C ASP A 494 1.45 1.80 7.83
N ARG A 495 2.47 1.80 6.95
CA ARG A 495 3.28 3.02 6.78
C ARG A 495 2.40 4.21 6.45
N VAL A 496 1.32 3.98 5.72
CA VAL A 496 0.43 5.05 5.24
C VAL A 496 -0.61 5.45 6.30
N ASN A 497 -1.29 4.49 6.94
CA ASN A 497 -2.31 4.78 7.97
C ASN A 497 -1.71 5.22 9.32
N LEU A 498 -0.47 4.84 9.60
CA LEU A 498 0.16 4.92 10.92
C LEU A 498 1.38 5.85 10.90
N LEU A 499 2.20 5.83 9.84
CA LEU A 499 3.47 6.59 9.75
C LEU A 499 3.42 7.82 8.84
N GLY A 500 2.41 7.94 7.97
CA GLY A 500 2.19 9.12 7.12
C GLY A 500 1.79 10.39 7.91
N PRO A 501 0.81 10.30 8.83
CA PRO A 501 0.38 11.47 9.62
C PRO A 501 1.16 11.69 10.92
N ALA A 502 1.74 10.64 11.52
CA ALA A 502 2.42 10.72 12.81
C ALA A 502 3.93 10.94 12.64
N LYS A 503 4.41 12.16 12.92
CA LYS A 503 5.86 12.54 12.81
C LYS A 503 6.78 11.72 13.72
N ASN A 504 6.22 11.00 14.68
CA ASN A 504 6.88 10.22 15.72
C ASN A 504 6.78 8.72 15.48
N ALA A 505 6.75 8.26 14.22
CA ALA A 505 6.53 6.86 13.93
C ALA A 505 7.58 6.29 12.95
N LEU A 506 7.97 5.04 13.17
CA LEU A 506 9.03 4.32 12.45
C LEU A 506 8.57 2.91 12.09
N HIS A 507 9.06 2.38 10.97
CA HIS A 507 8.86 0.99 10.58
C HIS A 507 10.21 0.30 10.37
N THR A 508 10.34 -0.88 10.96
CA THR A 508 11.46 -1.79 10.76
C THR A 508 10.96 -3.15 10.24
N PRO A 509 11.69 -3.81 9.33
CA PRO A 509 11.29 -5.13 8.82
C PRO A 509 11.30 -6.21 9.90
N ALA A 510 12.30 -6.21 10.80
CA ALA A 510 12.41 -7.11 11.94
C ALA A 510 13.56 -6.70 12.89
N VAL A 511 13.71 -7.44 13.98
CA VAL A 511 14.82 -7.36 14.95
C VAL A 511 15.44 -8.75 15.16
N VAL A 512 16.76 -8.79 15.38
CA VAL A 512 17.56 -10.00 15.66
C VAL A 512 18.55 -9.68 16.77
N GLU A 513 18.74 -10.56 17.75
CA GLU A 513 19.64 -10.33 18.90
C GLU A 513 21.09 -10.18 18.44
N SER A 514 21.81 -9.25 19.07
CA SER A 514 23.24 -9.03 18.87
C SER A 514 24.05 -10.29 19.14
N ALA A 515 23.65 -11.08 20.14
CA ALA A 515 24.32 -12.33 20.50
C ALA A 515 24.27 -13.36 19.36
N PHE A 516 23.14 -13.44 18.63
CA PHE A 516 23.01 -14.27 17.44
C PHE A 516 23.85 -13.74 16.29
N LEU A 517 23.81 -12.43 16.02
CA LEU A 517 24.64 -11.83 14.98
C LEU A 517 26.14 -12.02 15.25
N ALA A 518 26.58 -11.92 16.50
CA ALA A 518 27.94 -12.22 16.91
C ALA A 518 28.29 -13.70 16.71
N ALA A 519 27.36 -14.62 16.97
CA ALA A 519 27.53 -16.05 16.68
C ALA A 519 27.68 -16.32 15.18
N VAL A 520 26.87 -15.66 14.34
CA VAL A 520 27.00 -15.71 12.88
C VAL A 520 28.40 -15.23 12.46
N GLN A 521 28.83 -14.07 12.94
CA GLN A 521 30.15 -13.50 12.63
C GLN A 521 31.30 -14.41 13.06
N ARG A 522 31.24 -14.99 14.26
CA ARG A 522 32.25 -15.95 14.74
C ARG A 522 32.33 -17.17 13.83
N ARG A 523 31.18 -17.71 13.42
CA ARG A 523 31.10 -18.88 12.56
C ARG A 523 31.59 -18.59 11.13
N THR A 524 31.28 -17.43 10.58
CA THR A 524 31.75 -17.03 9.24
C THR A 524 33.24 -16.66 9.23
N ALA A 525 33.80 -16.20 10.34
CA ALA A 525 35.23 -15.90 10.48
C ALA A 525 36.13 -17.13 10.68
N GLN A 526 35.57 -18.26 11.11
CA GLN A 526 36.34 -19.50 11.27
C GLN A 526 36.60 -20.14 9.90
N PRO A 527 37.85 -20.51 9.56
CA PRO A 527 38.13 -21.28 8.35
C PRO A 527 37.31 -22.56 8.39
N HIS A 528 36.44 -22.77 7.40
CA HIS A 528 35.62 -23.98 7.35
C HIS A 528 36.52 -25.21 7.31
N ASP A 529 36.65 -25.92 8.42
CA ASP A 529 37.07 -27.31 8.38
C ASP A 529 35.91 -28.05 7.70
N SER A 530 36.16 -28.52 6.48
CA SER A 530 35.14 -29.06 5.55
C SER A 530 34.29 -30.22 6.12
N SER A 531 34.60 -30.70 7.33
CA SER A 531 33.85 -31.71 8.08
C SER A 531 32.75 -31.17 9.01
N ASP A 532 32.78 -29.89 9.41
CA ASP A 532 31.86 -29.33 10.44
C ASP A 532 30.76 -28.41 9.86
N ALA A 533 30.92 -27.94 8.62
CA ALA A 533 29.83 -27.30 7.90
C ALA A 533 28.85 -28.37 7.44
N TRP A 534 27.64 -28.39 8.02
CA TRP A 534 26.58 -29.27 7.55
C TRP A 534 26.31 -29.01 6.05
N THR A 535 26.72 -29.95 5.21
CA THR A 535 26.33 -30.00 3.80
C THR A 535 24.91 -30.57 3.74
N GLY A 536 23.92 -29.76 3.39
CA GLY A 536 22.55 -30.23 3.29
C GLY A 536 21.50 -29.12 3.38
N LEU A 537 20.24 -29.54 3.25
CA LEU A 537 19.05 -28.69 3.39
C LEU A 537 18.54 -28.75 4.83
N THR A 538 18.32 -27.59 5.44
CA THR A 538 17.49 -27.48 6.66
C THR A 538 16.08 -27.06 6.24
N VAL A 539 15.08 -27.89 6.53
CA VAL A 539 13.66 -27.60 6.37
C VAL A 539 13.13 -27.13 7.73
N ILE A 540 12.50 -25.95 7.74
CA ILE A 540 11.87 -25.40 8.93
C ILE A 540 10.37 -25.33 8.71
N ARG A 541 9.64 -26.16 9.46
CA ARG A 541 8.18 -26.23 9.44
C ARG A 541 7.58 -25.27 10.48
N SER A 542 6.47 -24.64 10.12
CA SER A 542 5.74 -23.79 11.06
C SER A 542 5.00 -24.68 12.05
N ASP A 543 5.17 -24.44 13.36
CA ASP A 543 4.23 -24.96 14.35
C ASP A 543 2.98 -24.08 14.32
N ASP A 544 1.90 -24.56 13.70
CA ASP A 544 0.62 -23.86 13.70
C ASP A 544 -0.11 -23.88 15.05
N GLY A 545 0.57 -24.32 16.12
CA GLY A 545 0.04 -24.36 17.48
C GLY A 545 -1.11 -25.34 17.66
N SER A 546 -1.41 -26.20 16.67
CA SER A 546 -2.43 -27.22 16.83
C SER A 546 -1.89 -28.37 17.68
N GLU A 547 -2.21 -28.36 18.99
CA GLU A 547 -1.90 -29.46 19.92
C GLU A 547 -2.52 -30.82 19.50
N ALA A 548 -3.25 -30.89 18.38
CA ALA A 548 -3.79 -32.12 17.79
C ALA A 548 -2.81 -32.85 16.84
N GLY A 549 -1.54 -32.43 16.78
CA GLY A 549 -0.58 -32.83 15.75
C GLY A 549 0.27 -34.07 15.98
N THR A 550 -0.12 -35.08 16.76
CA THR A 550 0.52 -36.42 16.67
C THR A 550 -0.08 -37.31 15.58
N GLY A 551 -1.05 -36.80 14.81
CA GLY A 551 -1.67 -37.52 13.70
C GLY A 551 -1.46 -36.83 12.36
N ALA A 552 -0.48 -37.29 11.57
CA ALA A 552 -0.41 -37.35 10.10
C ALA A 552 -1.14 -36.28 9.22
N GLY A 553 -1.33 -35.05 9.70
CA GLY A 553 -2.26 -34.09 9.10
C GLY A 553 -1.79 -32.64 9.06
N ALA A 554 -0.55 -32.33 9.50
CA ALA A 554 0.09 -31.09 9.06
C ALA A 554 0.17 -31.16 7.54
N SER A 555 -0.47 -30.23 6.84
CA SER A 555 -0.47 -30.15 5.38
C SER A 555 0.97 -30.25 4.89
N ALA A 556 1.36 -31.43 4.40
CA ALA A 556 2.65 -31.66 3.77
C ALA A 556 2.82 -30.59 2.69
N ASP A 557 3.79 -29.68 2.85
CA ASP A 557 4.14 -28.78 1.77
C ASP A 557 4.87 -29.65 0.73
N PRO A 558 4.25 -29.95 -0.42
CA PRO A 558 4.83 -30.87 -1.39
C PRO A 558 6.16 -30.34 -1.95
N VAL A 559 6.40 -29.02 -1.85
CA VAL A 559 7.68 -28.42 -2.20
C VAL A 559 8.75 -28.86 -1.19
N ALA A 560 8.50 -28.74 0.12
CA ALA A 560 9.44 -29.14 1.16
C ALA A 560 9.86 -30.61 1.01
N ASP A 561 8.90 -31.50 0.79
CA ASP A 561 9.14 -32.94 0.70
C ASP A 561 9.89 -33.34 -0.58
N SER A 562 9.78 -32.55 -1.66
CA SER A 562 10.47 -32.82 -2.94
C SER A 562 11.87 -32.20 -3.03
N LEU A 563 12.19 -31.20 -2.20
CA LEU A 563 13.51 -30.55 -2.20
C LEU A 563 14.66 -31.48 -1.78
N GLY A 564 14.37 -32.56 -1.06
CA GLY A 564 15.38 -33.55 -0.66
C GLY A 564 16.14 -34.18 -1.83
N HIS A 565 15.56 -34.15 -3.05
CA HIS A 565 16.21 -34.64 -4.27
C HIS A 565 17.14 -33.61 -4.92
N VAL A 566 17.01 -32.32 -4.58
CA VAL A 566 17.80 -31.21 -5.15
C VAL A 566 19.13 -31.05 -4.41
N PHE A 567 19.11 -31.25 -3.09
CA PHE A 567 20.29 -31.07 -2.24
C PHE A 567 20.91 -32.42 -1.89
N THR A 568 22.21 -32.56 -2.15
CA THR A 568 22.98 -33.74 -1.75
C THR A 568 23.39 -33.60 -0.28
N GLY A 569 22.88 -34.47 0.59
CA GLY A 569 23.21 -34.50 2.01
C GLY A 569 22.04 -34.90 2.91
N PRO A 570 22.29 -35.17 4.20
CA PRO A 570 21.21 -35.37 5.16
C PRO A 570 20.34 -34.11 5.26
N ALA A 571 19.03 -34.26 5.12
CA ALA A 571 18.08 -33.17 5.41
C ALA A 571 17.83 -33.11 6.92
N ARG A 572 17.81 -31.90 7.49
CA ARG A 572 17.26 -31.66 8.83
C ARG A 572 15.84 -31.17 8.66
N ASP A 573 14.88 -31.87 9.24
CA ASP A 573 13.50 -31.41 9.33
C ASP A 573 13.28 -30.95 10.77
N LEU A 574 13.12 -29.64 10.95
CA LEU A 574 12.96 -28.98 12.23
C LEU A 574 11.67 -28.20 12.24
N THR A 575 11.04 -28.04 13.40
CA THR A 575 9.97 -27.06 13.58
C THR A 575 10.49 -25.76 14.18
N THR A 576 9.68 -24.70 14.15
CA THR A 576 9.96 -23.46 14.89
C THR A 576 10.18 -23.71 16.38
N ARG A 577 9.49 -24.69 16.98
CA ARG A 577 9.64 -25.11 18.38
C ARG A 577 10.95 -25.84 18.62
N ASP A 578 11.39 -26.68 17.69
CA ASP A 578 12.72 -27.34 17.76
C ASP A 578 13.86 -26.31 17.73
N LEU A 579 13.66 -25.19 17.02
CA LEU A 579 14.61 -24.07 17.02
C LEU A 579 14.51 -23.20 18.27
N ALA A 580 13.32 -23.14 18.87
CA ALA A 580 13.11 -22.37 20.09
C ALA A 580 13.66 -23.09 21.33
N THR A 581 13.61 -24.42 21.34
CA THR A 581 13.89 -25.23 22.52
C THR A 581 14.91 -26.33 22.26
N ARG A 582 15.73 -26.62 23.26
CA ARG A 582 16.67 -27.74 23.29
C ARG A 582 16.17 -28.80 24.27
N ASP A 583 16.24 -30.05 23.83
CA ASP A 583 16.06 -31.21 24.72
C ASP A 583 17.37 -31.50 25.48
N VAL A 584 17.35 -31.29 26.80
CA VAL A 584 18.50 -31.57 27.67
C VAL A 584 18.32 -32.95 28.29
N ALA A 585 18.65 -34.02 27.55
CA ALA A 585 18.85 -35.42 27.97
C ALA A 585 17.81 -36.12 28.92
N ALA A 586 16.81 -35.43 29.47
CA ALA A 586 15.94 -35.94 30.55
C ALA A 586 14.77 -34.98 30.92
N GLY A 587 14.18 -34.24 29.97
CA GLY A 587 12.85 -33.63 30.18
C GLY A 587 12.78 -32.15 30.60
N ASP A 588 13.91 -31.42 30.65
CA ASP A 588 13.90 -29.96 30.81
C ASP A 588 14.16 -29.26 29.46
N LEU A 589 13.15 -28.55 28.95
CA LEU A 589 13.29 -27.71 27.76
C LEU A 589 13.98 -26.39 28.15
N LYS A 590 15.12 -26.07 27.52
CA LYS A 590 15.79 -24.76 27.61
C LYS A 590 15.79 -24.08 26.27
N ASP A 591 15.85 -22.76 26.24
CA ASP A 591 16.00 -22.03 24.97
C ASP A 591 17.29 -22.43 24.24
N ALA A 592 17.20 -22.59 22.91
CA ALA A 592 18.38 -22.81 22.10
C ALA A 592 19.32 -21.59 22.16
N GLY A 593 20.61 -21.85 22.41
CA GLY A 593 21.61 -20.80 22.46
C GLY A 593 21.90 -20.19 21.08
N PRO A 594 22.46 -18.97 20.99
CA PRO A 594 22.81 -18.33 19.73
C PRO A 594 23.65 -19.20 18.79
N ASP A 595 24.71 -19.84 19.29
CA ASP A 595 25.59 -20.69 18.45
C ASP A 595 24.88 -21.97 17.94
N GLU A 596 23.92 -22.50 18.70
CA GLU A 596 23.12 -23.67 18.30
C GLU A 596 22.13 -23.29 17.19
N LEU A 597 21.46 -22.15 17.36
CA LEU A 597 20.54 -21.61 16.36
C LEU A 597 21.27 -21.32 15.05
N VAL A 598 22.46 -20.70 15.11
CA VAL A 598 23.31 -20.54 13.93
C VAL A 598 23.67 -21.90 13.34
N GLY A 599 24.07 -22.88 14.16
CA GLY A 599 24.35 -24.24 13.69
C GLY A 599 23.18 -24.96 13.00
N ALA A 600 21.94 -24.65 13.37
CA ALA A 600 20.75 -25.16 12.70
C ALA A 600 20.46 -24.44 11.37
N LEU A 601 20.74 -23.13 11.32
CA LEU A 601 20.45 -22.25 10.19
C LEU A 601 21.59 -22.10 9.17
N SER A 602 22.78 -22.63 9.46
CA SER A 602 23.96 -22.52 8.58
C SER A 602 24.12 -23.70 7.61
N GLY A 603 23.05 -24.40 7.26
CA GLY A 603 23.08 -25.40 6.17
C GLY A 603 23.37 -24.77 4.81
N THR A 604 23.63 -25.59 3.78
CA THR A 604 23.80 -25.11 2.39
C THR A 604 22.60 -24.28 1.93
N ALA A 605 21.42 -24.67 2.39
CA ALA A 605 20.17 -23.99 2.16
C ALA A 605 19.25 -24.15 3.37
N VAL A 606 18.46 -23.12 3.65
CA VAL A 606 17.37 -23.16 4.63
C VAL A 606 16.06 -22.95 3.90
N TYR A 607 15.17 -23.93 3.96
CA TYR A 607 13.80 -23.79 3.47
C TYR A 607 12.88 -23.42 4.63
N LEU A 608 12.14 -22.32 4.46
CA LEU A 608 11.14 -21.83 5.40
C LEU A 608 9.74 -22.16 4.87
N GLN A 609 8.99 -22.96 5.63
CA GLN A 609 7.58 -23.13 5.38
C GLN A 609 6.83 -21.86 5.82
N PRO A 610 5.99 -21.24 4.95
CA PRO A 610 5.17 -20.12 5.36
C PRO A 610 4.24 -20.51 6.52
N ALA A 611 4.04 -19.60 7.47
CA ALA A 611 3.08 -19.75 8.55
C ALA A 611 1.65 -19.41 8.07
N GLY A 612 0.64 -20.02 8.69
CA GLY A 612 -0.78 -19.75 8.42
C GLY A 612 -1.46 -20.71 7.43
N SER A 613 -2.79 -20.61 7.31
CA SER A 613 -3.62 -21.48 6.48
C SER A 613 -4.33 -20.74 5.33
N GLY A 614 -4.56 -21.45 4.23
CA GLY A 614 -5.30 -20.90 3.08
C GLY A 614 -4.59 -19.75 2.36
N ARG A 615 -5.30 -18.63 2.17
CA ARG A 615 -4.82 -17.45 1.43
C ARG A 615 -4.00 -16.46 2.27
N GLN A 616 -4.00 -16.60 3.60
CA GLN A 616 -3.23 -15.77 4.52
C GLN A 616 -1.99 -16.54 4.97
N ARG A 617 -0.99 -16.60 4.10
CA ARG A 617 0.33 -17.13 4.45
C ARG A 617 1.25 -15.96 4.76
N SER A 618 2.01 -16.05 5.84
CA SER A 618 3.05 -15.10 6.23
C SER A 618 4.40 -15.80 6.32
N HIS A 619 5.48 -15.02 6.32
CA HIS A 619 6.80 -15.55 6.61
C HIS A 619 6.88 -16.04 8.05
N ALA A 620 7.58 -17.15 8.29
CA ALA A 620 7.75 -17.69 9.63
C ALA A 620 8.50 -16.68 10.53
N PRO A 621 8.21 -16.59 11.85
CA PRO A 621 8.90 -15.66 12.76
C PRO A 621 10.43 -15.78 12.77
N VAL A 622 10.96 -16.97 12.43
CA VAL A 622 12.40 -17.24 12.34
C VAL A 622 13.07 -16.70 11.06
N THR A 623 12.30 -16.15 10.12
CA THR A 623 12.81 -15.62 8.83
C THR A 623 13.98 -14.63 8.99
N PRO A 624 13.96 -13.65 9.92
CA PRO A 624 15.07 -12.72 10.12
C PRO A 624 16.38 -13.43 10.49
N TYR A 625 16.30 -14.50 11.29
CA TYR A 625 17.45 -15.31 11.70
C TYR A 625 17.99 -16.14 10.54
N ALA A 626 17.10 -16.78 9.79
CA ALA A 626 17.46 -17.57 8.62
C ALA A 626 18.16 -16.71 7.57
N VAL A 627 17.70 -15.48 7.34
CA VAL A 627 18.34 -14.55 6.40
C VAL A 627 19.73 -14.11 6.87
N CYS A 628 19.93 -13.92 8.18
CA CYS A 628 21.22 -13.55 8.74
C CYS A 628 22.24 -14.70 8.74
N ALA A 629 21.82 -15.94 9.03
CA ALA A 629 22.72 -17.09 9.18
C ALA A 629 22.81 -17.99 7.94
N GLY A 630 21.76 -18.05 7.14
CA GLY A 630 21.63 -18.93 5.98
C GLY A 630 22.30 -18.33 4.76
N PRO A 631 23.19 -19.08 4.08
CA PRO A 631 23.79 -18.63 2.82
C PRO A 631 22.76 -18.55 1.69
N MET A 632 21.73 -19.39 1.74
CA MET A 632 20.60 -19.40 0.81
C MET A 632 19.32 -19.73 1.58
N VAL A 633 18.32 -18.86 1.49
CA VAL A 633 17.04 -19.07 2.17
C VAL A 633 15.95 -19.20 1.11
N LEU A 634 15.20 -20.29 1.15
CA LEU A 634 14.11 -20.61 0.25
C LEU A 634 12.78 -20.52 0.99
N THR A 635 11.71 -20.19 0.29
CA THR A 635 10.34 -20.29 0.81
C THR A 635 9.39 -20.70 -0.30
N SER A 636 8.33 -21.43 0.05
CA SER A 636 7.23 -21.69 -0.88
C SER A 636 6.64 -20.37 -1.37
N ARG A 637 6.42 -20.26 -2.68
CA ARG A 637 5.72 -19.14 -3.31
C ARG A 637 4.29 -19.11 -2.79
N HIS A 638 4.01 -18.15 -1.93
CA HIS A 638 2.67 -17.78 -1.52
C HIS A 638 2.31 -16.45 -2.17
N PRO A 639 1.03 -16.21 -2.51
CA PRO A 639 0.62 -14.91 -3.00
C PRO A 639 1.08 -13.87 -1.97
N ALA A 640 1.90 -12.91 -2.40
CA ALA A 640 2.27 -11.81 -1.53
C ALA A 640 0.97 -11.23 -0.96
N ASN A 641 0.85 -11.17 0.37
CA ASN A 641 -0.24 -10.48 1.02
C ASN A 641 -0.20 -9.04 0.52
N ARG A 642 -1.00 -8.67 -0.50
CA ARG A 642 -1.27 -7.33 -1.10
C ARG A 642 -0.16 -6.25 -1.15
N PHE A 643 1.06 -6.53 -0.73
CA PHE A 643 2.02 -5.57 -0.23
C PHE A 643 3.45 -6.00 -0.56
N ASP A 644 4.37 -5.03 -0.60
CA ASP A 644 5.78 -5.26 -0.86
C ASP A 644 6.36 -6.20 0.21
N ASP A 645 6.76 -7.38 -0.24
CA ASP A 645 7.41 -8.36 0.60
C ASP A 645 8.84 -7.90 0.88
N VAL A 646 9.07 -7.32 2.06
CA VAL A 646 10.38 -6.79 2.50
C VAL A 646 11.48 -7.85 2.51
N TRP A 647 11.12 -9.12 2.49
CA TRP A 647 12.07 -10.25 2.44
C TRP A 647 12.39 -10.71 1.03
N SER A 648 11.70 -10.19 0.01
CA SER A 648 11.81 -10.71 -1.37
C SER A 648 13.22 -10.66 -1.95
N ASP A 649 14.03 -9.68 -1.57
CA ASP A 649 15.43 -9.58 -2.01
C ASP A 649 16.35 -10.58 -1.28
N TRP A 650 15.91 -11.13 -0.15
CA TRP A 650 16.70 -12.03 0.69
C TRP A 650 16.23 -13.49 0.65
N LEU A 651 15.07 -13.76 0.04
CA LEU A 651 14.44 -15.06 -0.01
C LEU A 651 14.22 -15.53 -1.45
N LEU A 652 14.59 -16.77 -1.71
CA LEU A 652 14.32 -17.45 -2.97
C LEU A 652 12.93 -18.08 -2.93
N LYS A 653 11.97 -17.45 -3.61
CA LYS A 653 10.62 -18.00 -3.75
C LYS A 653 10.59 -19.10 -4.79
N ILE A 654 10.02 -20.24 -4.42
CA ILE A 654 9.97 -21.45 -5.27
C ILE A 654 8.56 -22.04 -5.31
N GLY A 655 8.14 -22.50 -6.49
CA GLY A 655 6.88 -23.21 -6.69
C GLY A 655 7.04 -24.74 -6.77
N SER A 656 8.26 -25.24 -6.98
CA SER A 656 8.58 -26.67 -7.02
C SER A 656 10.08 -26.92 -6.74
N ALA A 657 10.46 -28.18 -6.54
CA ALA A 657 11.86 -28.59 -6.39
C ALA A 657 12.67 -28.36 -7.69
N GLU A 658 12.09 -28.57 -8.86
CA GLU A 658 12.73 -28.29 -10.15
C GLU A 658 13.03 -26.79 -10.31
N GLU A 659 12.07 -25.94 -9.93
CA GLU A 659 12.28 -24.49 -9.93
C GLU A 659 13.39 -24.08 -8.95
N ALA A 660 13.42 -24.69 -7.77
CA ALA A 660 14.49 -24.48 -6.81
C ALA A 660 15.85 -24.86 -7.40
N ALA A 661 15.98 -26.06 -8.00
CA ALA A 661 17.21 -26.51 -8.65
C ALA A 661 17.69 -25.51 -9.72
N LEU A 662 16.77 -25.04 -10.58
CA LEU A 662 17.09 -24.06 -11.63
C LEU A 662 17.56 -22.71 -11.06
N LYS A 663 16.93 -22.23 -9.98
CA LYS A 663 17.33 -20.98 -9.32
C LYS A 663 18.70 -21.13 -8.60
N LEU A 664 18.94 -22.26 -7.95
CA LEU A 664 20.19 -22.55 -7.23
C LEU A 664 21.38 -22.73 -8.17
N ASP A 665 21.19 -23.41 -9.29
CA ASP A 665 22.23 -23.61 -10.32
C ASP A 665 22.70 -22.26 -10.87
N ARG A 666 21.75 -21.34 -11.15
CA ARG A 666 22.06 -19.97 -11.60
C ARG A 666 22.90 -19.16 -10.61
N LEU A 667 22.60 -19.28 -9.32
CA LEU A 667 23.34 -18.60 -8.24
C LEU A 667 24.74 -19.20 -8.06
N SER A 668 24.87 -20.51 -8.28
CA SER A 668 26.14 -21.24 -8.23
C SER A 668 27.04 -20.92 -9.44
N GLY A 669 26.45 -20.84 -10.64
CA GLY A 669 27.11 -20.46 -11.88
C GLY A 669 27.66 -19.02 -11.85
N ALA A 670 26.86 -18.05 -11.39
CA ALA A 670 27.31 -16.67 -11.24
C ALA A 670 28.51 -16.53 -10.29
N SER A 671 28.52 -17.31 -9.19
CA SER A 671 29.62 -17.30 -8.24
C SER A 671 30.93 -17.82 -8.85
N ARG A 672 30.87 -18.80 -9.76
CA ARG A 672 32.07 -19.37 -10.42
C ARG A 672 32.65 -18.47 -11.50
N VAL A 673 31.80 -17.78 -12.27
CA VAL A 673 32.24 -16.94 -13.40
C VAL A 673 32.83 -15.59 -12.93
N ALA A 674 32.37 -15.07 -11.79
CA ALA A 674 32.78 -13.75 -11.32
C ALA A 674 34.11 -13.71 -10.55
N GLY A 675 34.72 -14.83 -10.12
CA GLY A 675 35.97 -14.84 -9.36
C GLY A 675 35.96 -14.07 -8.01
N VAL A 676 34.81 -13.54 -7.58
CA VAL A 676 34.59 -12.65 -6.42
C VAL A 676 33.80 -13.36 -5.29
N ALA A 677 33.73 -14.70 -5.34
CA ALA A 677 32.65 -15.52 -4.80
C ALA A 677 32.42 -15.55 -3.27
N GLU A 678 33.38 -15.21 -2.42
CA GLU A 678 33.19 -15.26 -0.96
C GLU A 678 32.98 -13.87 -0.34
N SER A 679 33.66 -12.84 -0.83
CA SER A 679 33.60 -11.51 -0.21
C SER A 679 32.23 -10.83 -0.34
N SER A 680 31.53 -11.03 -1.46
CA SER A 680 30.24 -10.36 -1.72
C SER A 680 29.08 -10.94 -0.93
N LYS A 681 29.03 -12.26 -0.70
CA LYS A 681 27.97 -12.91 0.07
C LYS A 681 28.14 -12.68 1.57
N VAL A 682 29.38 -12.66 2.05
CA VAL A 682 29.71 -12.31 3.44
C VAL A 682 29.41 -10.83 3.71
N ALA A 683 29.74 -9.93 2.77
CA ALA A 683 29.39 -8.52 2.88
C ALA A 683 27.87 -8.27 2.91
N ASP A 684 27.10 -9.07 2.17
CA ASP A 684 25.63 -8.99 2.17
C ASP A 684 25.02 -9.53 3.47
N ALA A 685 25.52 -10.65 4.02
CA ALA A 685 25.10 -11.15 5.33
C ALA A 685 25.42 -10.16 6.47
N GLU A 686 26.60 -9.53 6.46
CA GLU A 686 26.97 -8.49 7.43
C GLU A 686 26.12 -7.22 7.26
N GLY A 687 25.81 -6.83 6.01
CA GLY A 687 24.89 -5.74 5.70
C GLY A 687 23.49 -5.99 6.26
N ARG A 688 22.93 -7.17 6.01
CA ARG A 688 21.61 -7.62 6.53
C ARG A 688 21.62 -7.68 8.06
N GLY A 689 22.65 -8.28 8.67
CA GLY A 689 22.81 -8.33 10.12
C GLY A 689 22.83 -6.94 10.74
N ARG A 690 23.57 -5.98 10.17
CA ARG A 690 23.61 -4.59 10.64
C ARG A 690 22.29 -3.84 10.54
N LEU A 691 21.43 -4.22 9.61
CA LEU A 691 20.09 -3.63 9.43
C LEU A 691 19.10 -4.22 10.44
N LEU A 692 19.24 -5.51 10.76
CA LEU A 692 18.34 -6.26 11.64
C LEU A 692 18.79 -6.30 13.12
N ASP A 693 19.99 -5.80 13.43
CA ASP A 693 20.55 -5.71 14.79
C ASP A 693 19.60 -4.97 15.76
N ALA A 694 19.05 -5.72 16.71
CA ALA A 694 18.11 -5.22 17.70
C ALA A 694 18.71 -4.10 18.55
N ARG A 695 19.99 -4.20 18.94
CA ARG A 695 20.65 -3.21 19.80
C ARG A 695 20.75 -1.87 19.11
N ARG A 696 21.27 -1.90 17.89
CA ARG A 696 21.43 -0.70 17.07
C ARG A 696 20.09 -0.02 16.79
N GLN A 697 19.05 -0.81 16.54
CA GLN A 697 17.71 -0.31 16.33
C GLN A 697 17.14 0.32 17.61
N LEU A 698 17.23 -0.36 18.76
CA LEU A 698 16.78 0.16 20.06
C LEU A 698 17.50 1.48 20.43
N ASP A 699 18.81 1.57 20.22
CA ASP A 699 19.57 2.82 20.39
C ASP A 699 19.03 3.96 19.53
N ASP A 700 18.70 3.70 18.27
CA ASP A 700 18.10 4.70 17.39
C ASP A 700 16.70 5.10 17.87
N TRP A 701 15.89 4.13 18.30
CA TRP A 701 14.54 4.36 18.78
C TRP A 701 14.54 5.22 20.05
N PHE A 702 15.39 4.92 21.02
CA PHE A 702 15.49 5.70 22.25
C PHE A 702 15.96 7.13 21.99
N ARG A 703 16.92 7.34 21.08
CA ARG A 703 17.35 8.69 20.68
C ARG A 703 16.22 9.48 20.01
N ARG A 704 15.43 8.84 19.14
CA ARG A 704 14.28 9.49 18.48
C ARG A 704 13.17 9.83 19.47
N ALA A 705 12.86 8.92 20.41
CA ALA A 705 11.88 9.17 21.46
C ALA A 705 12.29 10.36 22.33
N ASP A 706 13.57 10.42 22.75
CA ASP A 706 14.09 11.56 23.50
C ASP A 706 14.04 12.87 22.71
N ALA A 707 14.39 12.84 21.42
CA ALA A 707 14.32 14.01 20.56
C ALA A 707 12.88 14.52 20.39
N HIS A 708 11.91 13.62 20.19
CA HIS A 708 10.51 13.97 20.04
C HIS A 708 9.93 14.57 21.34
N ARG A 709 10.26 13.96 22.48
CA ARG A 709 9.88 14.47 23.79
C ARG A 709 10.45 15.86 24.08
N ALA A 710 11.70 16.11 23.70
CA ALA A 710 12.33 17.42 23.86
C ALA A 710 11.59 18.51 23.07
N ILE A 711 11.13 18.20 21.86
CA ILE A 711 10.32 19.12 21.04
C ILE A 711 8.98 19.44 21.72
N GLY A 712 8.31 18.42 22.30
CA GLY A 712 7.06 18.60 23.04
C GLY A 712 7.20 19.56 24.24
N ARG A 713 8.33 19.52 24.95
CA ARG A 713 8.60 20.42 26.10
C ARG A 713 8.86 21.86 25.70
N VAL A 714 9.56 22.08 24.59
CA VAL A 714 9.86 23.44 24.09
C VAL A 714 8.59 24.16 23.65
N ASN A 715 7.63 23.43 23.08
CA ASN A 715 6.35 24.00 22.64
C ASN A 715 5.34 24.18 23.80
N GLY A 716 5.55 23.53 24.95
CA GLY A 716 4.67 23.60 26.12
C GLY A 716 5.04 24.66 27.16
N SER A 717 6.15 25.38 27.00
CA SER A 717 6.67 26.35 27.97
C SER A 717 6.72 27.78 27.40
N ALA A 718 5.57 28.47 27.49
CA ALA A 718 5.37 29.93 27.45
C ALA A 718 5.52 30.72 26.12
N ASP A 719 4.52 31.58 25.87
CA ASP A 719 4.50 32.79 25.03
C ASP A 719 4.67 32.68 23.50
N LEU A 720 3.73 31.99 22.85
CA LEU A 720 3.27 32.42 21.52
C LEU A 720 1.81 32.85 21.61
N GLY A 721 1.61 34.14 21.79
CA GLY A 721 0.31 34.78 21.63
C GLY A 721 -0.23 34.58 20.21
N VAL A 722 -1.52 34.24 20.14
CA VAL A 722 -2.41 34.42 19.00
C VAL A 722 -1.90 33.86 17.67
N LEU A 723 -2.14 32.57 17.44
CA LEU A 723 -2.66 32.01 16.18
C LEU A 723 -3.13 30.57 16.50
N GLY A 724 -4.30 30.47 17.13
CA GLY A 724 -4.92 29.20 17.49
C GLY A 724 -5.32 28.41 16.25
N ASN A 725 -4.93 27.14 16.23
CA ASN A 725 -5.36 26.14 15.25
C ASN A 725 -6.60 25.44 15.84
N PRO A 726 -7.82 25.66 15.31
CA PRO A 726 -9.03 25.03 15.83
C PRO A 726 -9.17 23.62 15.25
N GLY A 727 -9.16 22.59 16.08
CA GLY A 727 -9.44 21.22 15.63
C GLY A 727 -8.82 20.07 16.44
N SER A 728 -8.69 20.19 17.76
CA SER A 728 -8.41 19.00 18.59
C SER A 728 -9.75 18.43 19.09
N PRO A 729 -10.08 17.16 18.79
CA PRO A 729 -11.35 16.55 19.18
C PRO A 729 -11.36 16.33 20.69
N GLY A 730 -12.20 17.07 21.41
CA GLY A 730 -12.38 16.92 22.85
C GLY A 730 -12.72 18.20 23.61
N ASP A 731 -12.77 19.35 22.92
CA ASP A 731 -13.19 20.60 23.52
C ASP A 731 -14.73 20.73 23.40
N PRO A 732 -15.47 21.25 24.40
CA PRO A 732 -16.91 21.53 24.27
C PRO A 732 -17.27 22.51 23.12
N ALA A 733 -16.26 23.04 22.44
CA ALA A 733 -16.36 23.82 21.20
C ALA A 733 -16.49 22.95 19.92
N ASP A 734 -16.40 21.61 20.00
CA ASP A 734 -16.59 20.67 18.87
C ASP A 734 -18.07 20.36 18.56
N LEU A 735 -19.00 21.08 19.18
CA LEU A 735 -20.38 21.04 18.69
C LEU A 735 -20.37 21.54 17.23
N PRO A 736 -20.94 20.77 16.28
CA PRO A 736 -20.99 21.20 14.89
C PRO A 736 -21.63 22.58 14.81
N SER A 737 -21.12 23.41 13.89
CA SER A 737 -21.56 24.80 13.77
C SER A 737 -23.09 24.90 13.74
N PRO A 738 -23.69 25.89 14.42
CA PRO A 738 -25.14 25.99 14.50
C PRO A 738 -25.80 26.05 13.12
N LEU A 739 -26.99 25.47 13.01
CA LEU A 739 -27.84 25.66 11.84
C LEU A 739 -28.39 27.09 11.84
N THR A 740 -27.88 27.91 10.93
CA THR A 740 -28.34 29.28 10.68
C THR A 740 -29.46 29.30 9.64
N ALA A 741 -30.48 30.13 9.87
CA ALA A 741 -31.57 30.32 8.91
C ALA A 741 -31.06 30.86 7.56
N GLY A 742 -31.49 30.23 6.46
CA GLY A 742 -31.15 30.58 5.09
C GLY A 742 -29.87 29.94 4.55
N ALA A 743 -29.03 29.34 5.39
CA ALA A 743 -27.78 28.72 4.97
C ALA A 743 -27.98 27.25 4.54
N ASP A 744 -27.28 26.85 3.48
CA ASP A 744 -27.07 25.44 3.16
C ASP A 744 -25.92 24.88 4.00
N ARG A 745 -26.14 23.73 4.63
CA ARG A 745 -25.14 23.03 5.42
C ARG A 745 -25.14 21.54 5.07
N MET A 746 -23.97 20.94 5.03
CA MET A 746 -23.87 19.48 5.05
C MET A 746 -24.02 19.04 6.51
N VAL A 747 -24.94 18.12 6.78
CA VAL A 747 -25.12 17.55 8.11
C VAL A 747 -24.96 16.05 8.04
N LEU A 748 -24.25 15.50 9.02
CA LEU A 748 -24.25 14.08 9.36
C LEU A 748 -25.60 13.69 9.97
N LEU A 749 -26.23 12.64 9.45
CA LEU A 749 -27.41 11.98 10.00
C LEU A 749 -27.08 11.36 11.36
N ASP A 750 -28.10 11.27 12.21
CA ASP A 750 -28.03 10.78 13.59
C ASP A 750 -27.06 11.56 14.49
N HIS A 751 -26.80 12.83 14.12
CA HIS A 751 -25.98 13.76 14.88
C HIS A 751 -26.79 15.00 15.29
N ARG A 752 -26.50 15.56 16.47
CA ARG A 752 -27.17 16.77 16.99
C ARG A 752 -26.50 18.03 16.44
N TYR A 753 -27.30 18.99 16.00
CA TYR A 753 -26.86 20.30 15.55
C TYR A 753 -27.54 21.39 16.34
N PRO A 754 -26.80 22.26 17.06
CA PRO A 754 -27.42 23.42 17.71
C PRO A 754 -28.08 24.31 16.67
N VAL A 755 -29.20 24.96 17.02
CA VAL A 755 -29.84 25.98 16.18
C VAL A 755 -29.49 27.35 16.75
N GLU A 756 -29.13 28.30 15.89
CA GLU A 756 -28.54 29.57 16.31
C GLU A 756 -29.48 30.38 17.26
N PRO A 757 -29.01 30.93 18.39
CA PRO A 757 -29.86 31.53 19.43
C PRO A 757 -30.72 32.72 18.99
N ALA A 758 -30.28 33.49 17.98
CA ALA A 758 -31.07 34.59 17.41
C ALA A 758 -32.41 34.12 16.80
N ALA A 759 -32.59 32.80 16.65
CA ALA A 759 -33.84 32.13 16.29
C ALA A 759 -34.90 32.05 17.40
N PHE A 760 -34.52 32.19 18.67
CA PHE A 760 -35.34 31.74 19.81
C PHE A 760 -35.73 32.82 20.83
N GLU A 761 -35.67 34.10 20.47
CA GLU A 761 -36.35 35.17 21.23
C GLU A 761 -37.88 35.14 20.96
N TRP A 762 -38.56 34.06 21.33
CA TRP A 762 -40.02 33.94 21.29
C TRP A 762 -40.65 34.16 22.67
N ALA A 763 -41.67 35.00 22.73
CA ALA A 763 -42.44 35.25 23.94
C ALA A 763 -43.44 34.11 24.20
N ALA A 764 -43.85 33.94 25.45
CA ALA A 764 -44.94 33.03 25.80
C ALA A 764 -46.21 33.38 25.00
N GLY A 765 -46.67 32.44 24.17
CA GLY A 765 -47.83 32.62 23.28
C GLY A 765 -47.49 32.78 21.78
N GLU A 766 -46.21 32.82 21.41
CA GLU A 766 -45.76 32.77 20.00
C GLU A 766 -45.49 31.32 19.54
N TYR A 767 -45.48 31.11 18.22
CA TYR A 767 -45.03 29.86 17.61
C TYR A 767 -43.97 30.12 16.55
N VAL A 768 -43.00 29.22 16.45
CA VAL A 768 -41.91 29.29 15.47
C VAL A 768 -42.10 28.18 14.45
N ALA A 769 -42.09 28.55 13.18
CA ALA A 769 -42.05 27.60 12.07
C ALA A 769 -40.59 27.43 11.61
N LEU A 770 -40.05 26.22 11.78
CA LEU A 770 -38.78 25.77 11.24
C LEU A 770 -39.05 24.94 9.98
N GLY A 771 -38.83 25.54 8.81
CA GLY A 771 -38.87 24.84 7.52
C GLY A 771 -37.51 24.24 7.20
N LEU A 772 -37.39 22.92 7.12
CA LEU A 772 -36.16 22.25 6.71
C LEU A 772 -36.35 21.68 5.30
N SER A 773 -35.41 21.95 4.41
CA SER A 773 -35.32 21.25 3.11
C SER A 773 -34.00 20.52 3.01
N TYR A 774 -34.02 19.29 2.50
CA TYR A 774 -32.84 18.44 2.44
C TYR A 774 -32.77 17.62 1.13
N THR A 775 -31.56 17.27 0.71
CA THR A 775 -31.31 16.49 -0.52
C THR A 775 -31.23 14.98 -0.24
N GLY A 776 -31.86 14.15 -1.08
CA GLY A 776 -31.94 12.70 -0.86
C GLY A 776 -33.08 12.34 0.11
N ALA A 777 -34.32 12.36 -0.40
CA ALA A 777 -35.53 12.08 0.40
C ALA A 777 -35.62 10.64 0.92
N ASP A 778 -34.80 9.76 0.36
CA ASP A 778 -34.55 8.37 0.74
C ASP A 778 -33.55 8.23 1.91
N LEU A 779 -32.73 9.26 2.18
CA LEU A 779 -31.69 9.22 3.21
C LEU A 779 -32.21 9.59 4.61
N VAL A 780 -33.20 10.47 4.69
CA VAL A 780 -33.73 11.00 5.96
C VAL A 780 -35.06 10.33 6.29
N ARG A 781 -35.09 9.53 7.37
CA ARG A 781 -36.27 8.81 7.84
C ARG A 781 -37.02 9.55 8.95
N GLY A 782 -36.44 10.61 9.51
CA GLY A 782 -37.11 11.37 10.56
C GLY A 782 -36.29 12.53 11.07
N MET A 783 -36.76 13.15 12.13
CA MET A 783 -36.09 14.26 12.79
C MET A 783 -36.47 14.31 14.26
N ARG A 784 -35.51 14.72 15.11
CA ARG A 784 -35.72 15.10 16.50
C ARG A 784 -35.35 16.55 16.73
N VAL A 785 -36.10 17.21 17.61
CA VAL A 785 -35.76 18.50 18.20
C VAL A 785 -35.49 18.25 19.68
N LEU A 786 -34.34 18.67 20.18
CA LEU A 786 -33.88 18.38 21.54
C LEU A 786 -33.48 19.67 22.27
N GLN A 787 -33.56 19.64 23.59
CA GLN A 787 -32.93 20.64 24.47
C GLN A 787 -32.17 19.90 25.58
N GLY A 788 -30.85 19.83 25.45
CA GLY A 788 -30.03 18.81 26.10
C GLY A 788 -30.45 17.41 25.67
N ASP A 789 -30.61 16.48 26.62
CA ASP A 789 -31.10 15.12 26.34
C ASP A 789 -32.62 14.99 26.28
N ARG A 790 -33.35 16.08 26.52
CA ARG A 790 -34.81 16.06 26.43
C ARG A 790 -35.24 16.19 24.98
N VAL A 791 -35.86 15.15 24.44
CA VAL A 791 -36.57 15.20 23.16
C VAL A 791 -37.80 16.08 23.33
N LEU A 792 -37.80 17.22 22.66
CA LEU A 792 -38.92 18.16 22.61
C LEU A 792 -39.96 17.71 21.57
N ALA A 793 -39.50 17.14 20.46
CA ALA A 793 -40.33 16.36 19.54
C ALA A 793 -39.50 15.39 18.69
N GLU A 794 -40.15 14.33 18.22
CA GLU A 794 -39.64 13.40 17.22
C GLU A 794 -40.71 13.20 16.14
N THR A 795 -40.27 13.07 14.89
CA THR A 795 -41.12 12.61 13.80
C THR A 795 -40.40 11.66 12.89
N ARG A 796 -41.16 10.81 12.20
CA ARG A 796 -40.68 9.87 11.21
C ARG A 796 -41.39 10.11 9.89
N PHE A 797 -40.60 10.22 8.83
CA PHE A 797 -41.05 10.36 7.46
C PHE A 797 -41.24 8.96 6.85
N PRO A 798 -42.32 8.74 6.07
CA PRO A 798 -42.36 7.61 5.15
C PRO A 798 -41.15 7.63 4.20
N ALA A 799 -40.59 6.47 3.88
CA ALA A 799 -39.43 6.39 3.00
C ALA A 799 -39.72 7.06 1.64
N GLY A 800 -38.83 7.95 1.19
CA GLY A 800 -38.94 8.64 -0.09
C GLY A 800 -40.01 9.73 -0.20
N SER A 801 -40.68 10.12 0.89
CA SER A 801 -41.90 10.93 0.79
C SER A 801 -41.72 12.45 0.77
N THR A 802 -40.60 13.02 1.25
CA THR A 802 -40.47 14.48 1.41
C THR A 802 -39.03 14.99 1.29
N GLN A 803 -38.83 16.02 0.46
CA GLN A 803 -37.58 16.81 0.38
C GLN A 803 -37.60 18.07 1.27
N ALA A 804 -38.74 18.35 1.90
CA ALA A 804 -38.90 19.47 2.82
C ALA A 804 -40.02 19.22 3.84
N VAL A 805 -39.86 19.77 5.04
CA VAL A 805 -40.76 19.64 6.17
C VAL A 805 -40.87 20.97 6.91
N ASP A 806 -42.10 21.44 7.16
CA ASP A 806 -42.35 22.58 8.05
C ASP A 806 -42.69 22.05 9.45
N LEU A 807 -41.90 22.45 10.44
CA LEU A 807 -42.07 22.13 11.86
C LEU A 807 -42.58 23.37 12.59
N ILE A 808 -43.75 23.27 13.20
CA ILE A 808 -44.33 24.37 13.99
C ILE A 808 -44.16 24.02 15.46
N ALA A 809 -43.27 24.72 16.17
CA ALA A 809 -43.11 24.58 17.61
C ALA A 809 -43.94 25.64 18.34
N THR A 810 -44.76 25.22 19.31
CA THR A 810 -45.55 26.11 20.18
C THR A 810 -45.04 26.03 21.62
N GLY A 811 -44.77 27.16 22.28
CA GLY A 811 -44.24 27.22 23.65
C GLY A 811 -42.75 27.62 23.75
N ALA A 812 -42.34 28.17 24.90
CA ALA A 812 -40.97 28.64 25.11
C ALA A 812 -40.07 27.53 25.71
N PRO A 813 -38.84 27.32 25.22
CA PRO A 813 -37.82 26.44 25.74
C PRO A 813 -37.30 27.05 27.03
N ASP A 814 -36.80 26.20 27.91
CA ASP A 814 -36.33 26.63 29.22
C ASP A 814 -35.02 27.43 29.04
N PRO A 815 -34.99 28.75 29.30
CA PRO A 815 -33.80 29.56 29.08
C PRO A 815 -32.65 29.18 30.03
N ALA A 816 -32.90 28.42 31.09
CA ALA A 816 -31.88 27.92 32.01
C ALA A 816 -31.21 26.61 31.54
N ARG A 817 -31.62 26.05 30.40
CA ARG A 817 -31.09 24.80 29.83
C ARG A 817 -30.26 25.04 28.57
N GLU A 818 -29.64 23.97 28.09
CA GLU A 818 -28.87 23.95 26.84
C GLU A 818 -29.64 24.51 25.62
N PRO A 819 -28.95 24.96 24.57
CA PRO A 819 -29.59 25.41 23.33
C PRO A 819 -30.46 24.32 22.69
N VAL A 820 -31.48 24.74 21.95
CA VAL A 820 -32.27 23.82 21.13
C VAL A 820 -31.39 23.29 20.01
N SER A 821 -31.45 21.98 19.78
CA SER A 821 -30.74 21.28 18.72
C SER A 821 -31.69 20.46 17.85
N VAL A 822 -31.27 20.20 16.62
CA VAL A 822 -31.97 19.35 15.64
C VAL A 822 -31.08 18.17 15.30
N GLU A 823 -31.67 16.98 15.26
CA GLU A 823 -31.04 15.74 14.82
C GLU A 823 -31.87 15.17 13.66
N LEU A 824 -31.26 14.98 12.49
CA LEU A 824 -31.92 14.31 11.37
C LEU A 824 -31.68 12.81 11.46
N LEU A 825 -32.75 12.03 11.53
CA LEU A 825 -32.66 10.58 11.68
C LEU A 825 -32.43 9.93 10.31
N GLY A 826 -31.35 9.17 10.19
CA GLY A 826 -31.02 8.46 8.95
C GLY A 826 -31.91 7.23 8.71
N ASP A 827 -32.07 6.86 7.44
CA ASP A 827 -32.63 5.55 7.12
C ASP A 827 -31.56 4.45 7.36
N PRO A 828 -31.83 3.44 8.20
CA PRO A 828 -30.92 2.32 8.40
C PRO A 828 -30.56 1.54 7.13
N ALA A 829 -31.37 1.64 6.05
CA ALA A 829 -31.07 1.06 4.74
C ALA A 829 -29.99 1.84 3.97
N HIS A 830 -29.70 3.09 4.35
CA HIS A 830 -28.76 3.98 3.68
C HIS A 830 -27.60 4.39 4.60
N ARG A 831 -27.17 3.48 5.49
CA ARG A 831 -26.09 3.68 6.51
C ARG A 831 -24.76 4.20 5.96
N LEU A 832 -24.54 4.13 4.65
CA LEU A 832 -23.34 4.54 3.92
C LEU A 832 -23.41 5.99 3.40
N HIS A 833 -24.58 6.60 3.37
CA HIS A 833 -24.80 8.00 2.98
C HIS A 833 -25.13 8.84 4.22
N ARG A 834 -24.18 8.90 5.15
CA ARG A 834 -24.40 9.58 6.43
C ARG A 834 -24.52 11.09 6.33
N MET A 835 -24.32 11.71 5.16
CA MET A 835 -24.41 13.16 5.03
C MET A 835 -25.51 13.57 4.06
N THR A 836 -26.32 14.56 4.45
CA THR A 836 -27.29 15.22 3.58
C THR A 836 -27.09 16.73 3.61
N ARG A 837 -27.35 17.41 2.48
CA ARG A 837 -27.39 18.87 2.44
C ARG A 837 -28.72 19.33 2.99
N VAL A 838 -28.69 20.18 4.01
CA VAL A 838 -29.86 20.76 4.70
C VAL A 838 -29.84 22.27 4.54
N ARG A 839 -30.99 22.84 4.23
CA ARG A 839 -31.26 24.28 4.35
C ARG A 839 -32.32 24.48 5.41
N LEU A 840 -31.97 25.22 6.46
CA LEU A 840 -32.92 25.68 7.45
C LEU A 840 -33.59 26.97 6.96
N ARG A 841 -34.89 27.07 7.05
CA ARG A 841 -35.69 28.29 6.93
C ARG A 841 -36.41 28.47 8.24
N MET A 842 -36.47 29.69 8.74
CA MET A 842 -37.21 29.98 9.96
C MET A 842 -38.13 31.16 9.73
N GLY A 843 -39.33 31.07 10.29
CA GLY A 843 -40.28 32.17 10.38
C GLY A 843 -40.88 32.21 11.78
N VAL A 844 -40.75 33.35 12.46
CA VAL A 844 -41.51 33.61 13.69
C VAL A 844 -42.88 34.12 13.26
N HIS A 845 -43.93 33.43 13.68
CA HIS A 845 -45.29 33.81 13.32
C HIS A 845 -46.07 34.19 14.58
N ARG A 846 -46.61 35.40 14.58
CA ARG A 846 -47.50 35.91 15.63
C ARG A 846 -48.94 35.61 15.22
N GLY A 847 -49.57 34.64 15.87
CA GLY A 847 -50.98 34.33 15.60
C GLY A 847 -51.61 33.47 16.70
N THR A 848 -52.88 33.75 17.00
CA THR A 848 -53.69 33.06 18.01
C THR A 848 -54.28 31.73 17.54
N TRP A 849 -54.00 31.31 16.30
CA TRP A 849 -54.78 30.28 15.60
C TRP A 849 -54.53 28.84 16.08
N LEU A 850 -53.36 28.56 16.67
CA LEU A 850 -52.99 27.22 17.18
C LEU A 850 -53.16 27.06 18.70
N ALA A 851 -53.38 28.15 19.44
CA ALA A 851 -53.45 28.14 20.90
C ALA A 851 -54.73 27.47 21.47
N SER A 852 -55.74 27.20 20.64
CA SER A 852 -57.00 26.57 21.08
C SER A 852 -56.95 25.04 21.19
N ALA A 853 -55.85 24.39 20.76
CA ALA A 853 -55.77 22.94 20.65
C ALA A 853 -54.93 22.25 21.75
N THR A 854 -54.22 22.99 22.61
CA THR A 854 -53.31 22.39 23.61
C THR A 854 -53.48 23.06 24.98
N SER A 855 -54.09 22.34 25.92
CA SER A 855 -54.35 22.80 27.30
C SER A 855 -53.25 22.39 28.31
N ALA A 856 -52.09 21.93 27.84
CA ALA A 856 -50.95 21.57 28.68
C ALA A 856 -49.78 22.52 28.41
N PRO A 857 -49.09 23.05 29.44
CA PRO A 857 -47.86 23.81 29.29
C PRO A 857 -46.73 22.86 28.89
N GLY A 858 -46.60 22.61 27.59
CA GLY A 858 -45.57 21.77 27.00
C GLY A 858 -45.40 22.12 25.54
N LEU A 859 -44.17 22.00 25.02
CA LEU A 859 -43.89 22.28 23.62
C LEU A 859 -44.69 21.32 22.73
N ALA A 860 -45.58 21.83 21.87
CA ALA A 860 -46.27 20.98 20.89
C ALA A 860 -45.72 21.27 19.49
N ILE A 861 -45.48 20.20 18.72
CA ILE A 861 -44.94 20.30 17.37
C ILE A 861 -45.96 19.78 16.35
N HIS A 862 -46.36 20.65 15.42
CA HIS A 862 -47.24 20.30 14.30
C HIS A 862 -46.43 20.23 13.00
N LEU A 863 -46.65 19.17 12.22
CA LEU A 863 -46.02 18.99 10.91
C LEU A 863 -47.04 19.23 9.82
N LEU A 864 -46.68 20.09 8.87
CA LEU A 864 -47.46 20.31 7.67
C LEU A 864 -46.62 19.82 6.48
N PRO A 865 -46.95 18.68 5.86
CA PRO A 865 -46.30 18.29 4.62
C PRO A 865 -46.56 19.36 3.56
N ARG A 866 -45.51 19.93 2.98
CA ARG A 866 -45.68 20.85 1.86
C ARG A 866 -46.08 20.06 0.61
N PRO A 867 -47.11 20.49 -0.13
CA PRO A 867 -47.33 19.95 -1.46
C PRO A 867 -46.10 20.27 -2.32
N VAL A 868 -45.49 19.24 -2.91
CA VAL A 868 -44.40 19.38 -3.87
C VAL A 868 -44.97 20.15 -5.08
N SER A 869 -44.60 21.42 -5.24
CA SER A 869 -44.86 22.10 -6.51
C SER A 869 -44.04 21.40 -7.60
N PRO A 870 -44.63 21.03 -8.75
CA PRO A 870 -43.86 20.43 -9.83
C PRO A 870 -42.74 21.39 -10.24
N ALA A 871 -41.53 20.86 -10.38
CA ALA A 871 -40.38 21.63 -10.81
C ALA A 871 -40.72 22.34 -12.14
N GLY A 872 -40.73 23.67 -12.12
CA GLY A 872 -40.85 24.45 -13.36
C GLY A 872 -39.64 24.15 -14.25
N PRO A 873 -39.81 24.09 -15.58
CA PRO A 873 -38.70 23.82 -16.49
C PRO A 873 -37.61 24.90 -16.31
N PRO A 874 -36.33 24.54 -16.50
CA PRO A 874 -35.23 25.46 -16.34
C PRO A 874 -35.41 26.69 -17.23
N ARG A 875 -35.33 27.89 -16.65
CA ARG A 875 -35.32 29.14 -17.39
C ARG A 875 -34.06 29.17 -18.27
N LEU A 876 -34.22 28.99 -19.57
CA LEU A 876 -33.22 29.34 -20.57
C LEU A 876 -32.94 30.85 -20.44
N GLN A 877 -31.73 31.20 -20.02
CA GLN A 877 -31.24 32.57 -20.14
C GLN A 877 -30.99 32.84 -21.62
N HIS A 878 -31.84 33.65 -22.24
CA HIS A 878 -31.57 34.22 -23.56
C HIS A 878 -30.40 35.20 -23.44
N HIS A 879 -29.23 34.83 -23.97
CA HIS A 879 -28.21 35.80 -24.33
C HIS A 879 -28.69 36.63 -25.53
N PRO A 880 -28.51 37.96 -25.53
CA PRO A 880 -28.83 38.80 -26.67
C PRO A 880 -27.82 38.50 -27.79
N GLY A 881 -28.32 38.03 -28.94
CA GLY A 881 -27.50 37.80 -30.13
C GLY A 881 -26.90 39.09 -30.70
N PRO A 882 -25.82 39.00 -31.49
CA PRO A 882 -25.20 40.16 -32.13
C PRO A 882 -26.08 40.70 -33.26
N PRO A 883 -25.96 42.00 -33.61
CA PRO A 883 -26.78 42.63 -34.63
C PRO A 883 -26.39 42.14 -36.03
N GLU A 884 -27.41 41.77 -36.81
CA GLU A 884 -27.32 41.43 -38.23
C GLU A 884 -26.62 42.52 -39.05
N ARG A 885 -25.59 42.14 -39.82
CA ARG A 885 -25.12 42.92 -40.97
C ARG A 885 -25.66 42.29 -42.25
N ARG A 886 -26.35 43.12 -43.03
CA ARG A 886 -27.00 42.80 -44.30
C ARG A 886 -25.99 42.49 -45.41
N HIS A 887 -26.34 41.49 -46.20
CA HIS A 887 -25.79 41.12 -47.51
C HIS A 887 -25.95 42.22 -48.57
N PRO A 888 -25.14 42.15 -49.64
CA PRO A 888 -25.65 41.59 -50.90
C PRO A 888 -25.22 40.16 -51.17
#